data_AF-A0A191WEM0-F1
#
_entry.id   AF-A0A191WEM0-F1
#
_cell.length_a   1.000
_cell.length_b   1.000
_cell.length_c   1.000
_cell.angle_alpha   90.00
_cell.angle_beta   90.00
_cell.angle_gamma   90.00
#
_symmetry.space_group_name_H-M   'P 1'
#
loop_
_entity.id
_entity.type
_entity.pdbx_description
1 polymer ?
#
loop_
_entity_poly.entity_id
_entity_poly.type
_entity_poly.pdbx_seq_one_letter_code
_entity_poly.pdbx_strand_id
1 'polypeptide(L)'
;MRRGTAPVRTVHTWSTAPVVGFLIAALLAAVMPPQVSEASEAAQGRPAVGRTAGAASGIVIDELANGDGHDGAFSFFELRNTGDAEVDLSGWNVFRCSAEGLRANVGRPEAPLDGVVLRPGQRFTVARVGAVLTDGRIADARFTQPYDRGGFGLVVVDADGARVDAVGVYPSEPNPVASECTEGVNLPEALAFVSAVGESWQRVATTGDVAADFVRAEATPGAPNATRAVERPPTASVRIDEVAAAGPAGSGDDLVELRNAGDATVEVGGWSVYRCTAAGTASPETRQFTFPEGRSLVAGERFVLGGPGFEPRAGEREPDARAATSLADTTFGVLVTDAAGRRIDQVSVSNGPDTACQSGTAKLASVLDARAAESWQRVDGTVTGDAEFLIAPRTPGAPNARVDRSVFGTAFAYAERVGVAVSELADDPRTLEGAEPQHFVELGNYGDEPVDLGGWRLMQCGVDGAREQATLLTIERGTRLAPGAAWVAALEGTAAAASADARFSTPFDFLGTGVWVEDAGGRRVDSLGVYLANEMDQPDERLSPCTKGVSLTTFQPDRLRGETYQRSRFTGSDADDFVVRAATPGVLDRAEWTDVEAIAQRATTRLAAELRREREHAAVQLARTVADDGSTRSRRIARDGVAAVVVEAARGATEGGPLVEHRAPGEVPLAPSGAPDGAPDGAVDGTVDGAPNGAPGGAVGGPTALTASDDAFALPYVRFVLDTSGTGLVDGGAVSWTGRGAGRSELVLSVRDAAANAWRRLDARSGVDGEPLTLAGRVRPSEASGNRVELLVQSAAKRTESAPHGADGEFEDPADYDLAISHITDTQYLSEAYPEVYADVVGWIAANADTRRIAFATHTGDLVQNWVDPGQQEDRARREFEVASTMQAVLDDAGVPNSVLPGNHDNKRGASNALFNEYFGPERYADRPWYAGSIAPDDNSANFSTFEQAGAGFLMLSLPYAYGDRELAWAEQVVASHPGHNVIVSTHEHVTPKLADVAAGRSTGSRWLSRGGELWERVIAPNRNVVAVLSGHFHGLGRIVTEDAGGLPGHTVVELLADYQEFRTHTGERATGFQRLLQLDLGGGTISVDTISSTLDAAASFPYDYEQFRPEDGSEGTPTNSRPWRILADGLQERYTAEDDDFAVEVSFQYPKLVATETVLVER
;
A
#
# COMPACT_ATOMS: atom_id res chain seq x y z
N MET A 1 36.79 -37.17 50.64
CA MET A 1 36.96 -36.89 52.09
C MET A 1 37.08 -35.38 52.28
N ARG A 2 36.94 -34.89 53.54
CA ARG A 2 37.23 -33.54 54.12
C ARG A 2 37.97 -32.50 53.25
N ARG A 3 37.79 -31.18 53.37
CA ARG A 3 36.89 -30.21 54.09
C ARG A 3 37.30 -28.81 53.53
N GLY A 4 36.51 -27.74 53.49
CA GLY A 4 35.12 -27.47 53.87
C GLY A 4 34.66 -26.12 53.27
N THR A 5 33.36 -25.76 53.25
CA THR A 5 32.68 -24.88 54.24
C THR A 5 33.25 -23.45 54.33
N ALA A 6 32.49 -22.35 54.23
CA ALA A 6 31.04 -22.17 54.49
C ALA A 6 30.39 -21.05 53.59
N PRO A 7 29.20 -20.43 53.87
CA PRO A 7 28.15 -20.19 52.85
C PRO A 7 27.87 -18.66 52.64
N VAL A 8 26.81 -18.10 52.02
CA VAL A 8 25.35 -18.42 51.95
C VAL A 8 24.74 -18.03 50.58
N ARG A 9 23.61 -18.68 50.22
CA ARG A 9 22.91 -18.60 48.93
C ARG A 9 21.44 -19.06 49.09
N THR A 10 20.48 -18.39 48.44
CA THR A 10 19.08 -18.83 48.17
C THR A 10 18.61 -18.08 46.91
N VAL A 11 18.29 -18.63 45.72
CA VAL A 11 17.72 -19.95 45.28
C VAL A 11 16.20 -20.01 45.56
N HIS A 12 15.30 -20.23 44.58
CA HIS A 12 15.17 -21.31 43.56
C HIS A 12 14.85 -20.79 42.12
N THR A 13 15.07 -21.41 40.93
CA THR A 13 15.18 -22.81 40.38
C THR A 13 13.82 -23.52 40.17
N TRP A 14 13.48 -24.23 39.07
CA TRP A 14 14.18 -25.27 38.26
C TRP A 14 13.67 -25.27 36.79
N SER A 15 14.47 -25.47 35.71
CA SER A 15 15.00 -26.72 35.06
C SER A 15 14.00 -27.44 34.11
N THR A 16 14.35 -28.28 33.11
CA THR A 16 15.48 -29.24 32.89
C THR A 16 15.89 -29.48 31.40
N ALA A 17 17.12 -29.98 31.16
CA ALA A 17 17.60 -30.58 29.88
C ALA A 17 17.79 -32.13 30.05
N PRO A 18 18.76 -32.95 29.52
CA PRO A 18 20.14 -32.67 29.00
C PRO A 18 20.75 -33.61 27.89
N VAL A 19 22.08 -33.48 27.60
CA VAL A 19 23.09 -34.43 26.98
C VAL A 19 22.94 -34.91 25.50
N VAL A 20 23.96 -35.29 24.68
CA VAL A 20 25.45 -35.58 24.70
C VAL A 20 26.05 -35.19 23.30
N GLY A 21 27.35 -35.04 22.93
CA GLY A 21 28.69 -34.98 23.57
C GLY A 21 29.82 -35.79 22.85
N PHE A 22 31.10 -35.33 22.89
CA PHE A 22 32.37 -35.87 22.25
C PHE A 22 32.57 -35.57 20.73
N LEU A 23 33.79 -35.50 20.13
CA LEU A 23 35.20 -35.85 20.53
C LEU A 23 36.25 -34.85 19.93
N ILE A 24 37.58 -35.13 19.95
CA ILE A 24 38.69 -34.13 19.85
C ILE A 24 39.85 -34.52 18.89
N ALA A 25 40.36 -33.58 18.06
CA ALA A 25 41.77 -33.34 17.61
C ALA A 25 41.84 -32.12 16.65
N ALA A 26 42.58 -31.01 16.89
CA ALA A 26 44.05 -30.78 16.77
C ALA A 26 44.54 -30.67 15.28
N LEU A 27 45.48 -29.80 14.84
CA LEU A 27 46.46 -28.92 15.51
C LEU A 27 47.08 -27.90 14.51
N LEU A 28 47.23 -26.59 14.84
CA LEU A 28 48.33 -25.67 14.37
C LEU A 28 48.27 -24.27 15.00
N ALA A 29 49.39 -23.51 14.93
CA ALA A 29 49.62 -22.19 15.54
C ALA A 29 49.43 -21.04 14.52
N ALA A 30 49.14 -19.75 14.81
CA ALA A 30 48.95 -18.87 15.99
C ALA A 30 49.83 -17.59 15.88
N VAL A 31 49.42 -16.50 16.56
CA VAL A 31 50.00 -15.12 16.66
C VAL A 31 49.20 -14.04 15.89
N MET A 32 49.09 -12.85 16.52
CA MET A 32 48.25 -11.66 16.21
C MET A 32 49.13 -10.51 15.60
N PRO A 33 48.65 -9.27 15.36
CA PRO A 33 47.29 -8.68 15.36
C PRO A 33 46.94 -7.89 14.05
N PRO A 34 45.75 -7.28 13.91
CA PRO A 34 45.42 -6.39 12.78
C PRO A 34 45.90 -4.94 12.95
N GLN A 35 46.31 -4.32 11.83
CA GLN A 35 46.56 -2.88 11.66
C GLN A 35 46.11 -2.44 10.25
N VAL A 36 45.81 -1.15 10.08
CA VAL A 36 45.17 -0.58 8.88
C VAL A 36 46.19 0.11 7.96
N SER A 37 46.06 -0.06 6.64
CA SER A 37 46.54 0.90 5.63
C SER A 37 45.87 0.66 4.27
N GLU A 38 45.87 1.66 3.40
CA GLU A 38 45.09 1.73 2.14
C GLU A 38 45.84 1.22 0.89
N ALA A 39 45.12 1.17 -0.25
CA ALA A 39 45.48 1.72 -1.57
C ALA A 39 45.55 0.81 -2.82
N SER A 40 44.89 1.31 -3.88
CA SER A 40 45.12 1.18 -5.34
C SER A 40 44.96 -0.15 -6.10
N GLU A 41 44.01 -0.12 -7.05
CA GLU A 41 44.08 -0.54 -8.47
C GLU A 41 44.58 -1.96 -8.86
N ALA A 42 43.73 -2.74 -9.54
CA ALA A 42 43.64 -2.70 -11.01
C ALA A 42 42.85 -3.91 -11.58
N ALA A 43 41.66 -3.68 -12.15
CA ALA A 43 40.91 -4.68 -12.92
C ALA A 43 40.85 -4.28 -14.41
N GLN A 44 41.32 -5.14 -15.31
CA GLN A 44 41.39 -4.85 -16.75
C GLN A 44 40.14 -5.33 -17.48
N GLY A 45 39.31 -4.40 -17.97
CA GLY A 45 38.08 -4.70 -18.70
C GLY A 45 38.24 -4.79 -20.22
N ARG A 46 37.22 -5.36 -20.89
CA ARG A 46 36.98 -5.29 -22.34
C ARG A 46 35.52 -5.65 -22.66
N PRO A 47 34.93 -5.12 -23.75
CA PRO A 47 34.32 -3.80 -23.70
C PRO A 47 32.80 -3.85 -23.86
N ALA A 48 32.09 -2.96 -23.18
CA ALA A 48 30.69 -2.67 -23.50
C ALA A 48 30.59 -2.03 -24.89
N VAL A 49 29.45 -2.22 -25.57
CA VAL A 49 29.13 -1.48 -26.80
C VAL A 49 28.85 -0.03 -26.41
N GLY A 50 29.72 0.87 -26.85
CA GLY A 50 29.70 2.27 -26.40
C GLY A 50 28.50 3.07 -26.91
N ARG A 51 27.45 3.16 -26.10
CA ARG A 51 26.84 4.49 -25.87
C ARG A 51 27.89 5.33 -25.16
N THR A 52 28.29 6.44 -25.75
CA THR A 52 29.06 7.45 -25.05
C THR A 52 28.18 8.04 -23.95
N ALA A 53 28.54 7.84 -22.69
CA ALA A 53 28.01 8.67 -21.63
C ALA A 53 28.30 10.13 -22.01
N GLY A 54 27.25 10.97 -22.05
CA GLY A 54 27.43 12.41 -22.17
C GLY A 54 28.31 12.89 -21.02
N ALA A 55 29.12 13.93 -21.26
CA ALA A 55 29.70 14.63 -20.12
C ALA A 55 28.54 15.18 -19.28
N ALA A 56 28.51 14.87 -17.98
CA ALA A 56 27.57 15.50 -17.06
C ALA A 56 27.66 17.01 -17.26
N SER A 57 26.55 17.64 -17.62
CA SER A 57 26.54 18.97 -18.28
C SER A 57 27.08 20.11 -17.42
N GLY A 58 27.31 19.84 -16.13
CA GLY A 58 27.63 20.85 -15.12
C GLY A 58 26.42 21.70 -14.74
N ILE A 59 25.24 21.48 -15.31
CA ILE A 59 24.01 22.20 -14.93
C ILE A 59 23.49 21.64 -13.61
N VAL A 60 23.33 22.52 -12.62
CA VAL A 60 22.77 22.20 -11.30
C VAL A 60 21.72 23.22 -10.89
N ILE A 61 20.78 22.80 -10.05
CA ILE A 61 19.90 23.66 -9.26
C ILE A 61 20.77 24.29 -8.16
N ASP A 62 20.86 25.61 -8.16
CA ASP A 62 21.90 26.35 -7.41
C ASP A 62 21.37 27.07 -6.17
N GLU A 63 20.16 27.60 -6.24
CA GLU A 63 19.47 28.26 -5.12
C GLU A 63 17.96 28.02 -5.26
N LEU A 64 17.24 27.82 -4.16
CA LEU A 64 15.77 27.65 -4.16
C LEU A 64 15.10 28.12 -2.85
N ALA A 65 13.89 28.67 -2.97
CA ALA A 65 13.02 29.04 -1.84
C ALA A 65 11.53 29.00 -2.23
N ASN A 66 10.65 28.68 -1.27
CA ASN A 66 9.21 28.59 -1.48
C ASN A 66 8.42 29.89 -1.24
N GLY A 67 9.00 30.97 -0.70
CA GLY A 67 8.26 32.22 -0.58
C GLY A 67 8.88 33.33 0.26
N ASP A 68 7.99 34.05 0.93
CA ASP A 68 8.17 35.28 1.70
C ASP A 68 7.48 35.21 3.08
N GLY A 69 7.02 34.03 3.48
CA GLY A 69 6.24 33.82 4.69
C GLY A 69 4.76 34.22 4.62
N HIS A 70 4.29 34.82 3.52
CA HIS A 70 2.88 35.22 3.34
C HIS A 70 2.16 34.40 2.26
N ASP A 71 2.01 34.91 1.02
CA ASP A 71 1.31 34.23 -0.08
C ASP A 71 2.25 33.45 -1.04
N GLY A 72 3.55 33.47 -0.78
CA GLY A 72 4.53 32.86 -1.68
C GLY A 72 4.79 33.69 -2.93
N ALA A 73 4.60 35.01 -2.90
CA ALA A 73 4.98 35.89 -4.03
C ALA A 73 6.46 35.77 -4.42
N PHE A 74 7.31 35.34 -3.49
CA PHE A 74 8.76 35.18 -3.67
C PHE A 74 9.24 33.72 -3.81
N SER A 75 8.40 32.77 -4.27
CA SER A 75 8.90 31.44 -4.66
C SER A 75 9.85 31.58 -5.87
N PHE A 76 11.04 30.97 -5.82
CA PHE A 76 12.01 30.96 -6.93
C PHE A 76 12.98 29.77 -6.89
N PHE A 77 13.64 29.53 -8.01
CA PHE A 77 14.85 28.72 -8.11
C PHE A 77 15.84 29.28 -9.14
N GLU A 78 17.08 28.82 -9.07
CA GLU A 78 18.14 29.16 -10.03
C GLU A 78 18.83 27.93 -10.58
N LEU A 79 19.17 27.94 -11.88
CA LEU A 79 20.10 26.98 -12.48
C LEU A 79 21.47 27.63 -12.64
N ARG A 80 22.56 26.91 -12.36
CA ARG A 80 23.95 27.34 -12.64
C ARG A 80 24.70 26.31 -13.47
N ASN A 81 25.46 26.79 -14.45
CA ASN A 81 26.49 25.99 -15.11
C ASN A 81 27.79 26.00 -14.27
N THR A 82 28.18 24.83 -13.77
CA THR A 82 29.38 24.56 -12.96
C THR A 82 30.59 24.12 -13.79
N GLY A 83 30.38 23.76 -15.06
CA GLY A 83 31.40 23.28 -15.99
C GLY A 83 32.24 24.38 -16.64
N ASP A 84 33.13 24.00 -17.55
CA ASP A 84 34.09 24.88 -18.23
C ASP A 84 33.72 25.25 -19.68
N ALA A 85 32.60 24.72 -20.20
CA ALA A 85 32.05 25.01 -21.53
C ALA A 85 30.67 25.70 -21.48
N GLU A 86 30.27 26.35 -22.58
CA GLU A 86 28.89 26.83 -22.76
C GLU A 86 27.95 25.63 -23.02
N VAL A 87 26.74 25.64 -22.43
CA VAL A 87 25.73 24.57 -22.57
C VAL A 87 24.44 25.16 -23.14
N ASP A 88 23.90 24.53 -24.19
CA ASP A 88 22.60 24.84 -24.77
C ASP A 88 21.53 23.95 -24.10
N LEU A 89 20.47 24.57 -23.58
CA LEU A 89 19.39 23.91 -22.84
C LEU A 89 18.14 23.69 -23.71
N SER A 90 18.25 23.81 -25.04
CA SER A 90 17.12 23.58 -25.94
C SER A 90 16.59 22.15 -25.84
N GLY A 91 15.27 21.98 -25.65
CA GLY A 91 14.62 20.70 -25.33
C GLY A 91 14.73 20.25 -23.86
N TRP A 92 15.50 20.94 -23.00
CA TRP A 92 15.60 20.61 -21.58
C TRP A 92 14.37 21.09 -20.80
N ASN A 93 14.06 20.42 -19.70
CA ASN A 93 12.90 20.71 -18.88
C ASN A 93 13.26 20.73 -17.39
N VAL A 94 12.63 21.65 -16.64
CA VAL A 94 12.58 21.58 -15.17
C VAL A 94 11.15 21.28 -14.76
N PHE A 95 10.95 20.22 -13.98
CA PHE A 95 9.67 19.90 -13.36
C PHE A 95 9.75 20.14 -11.86
N ARG A 96 8.63 20.52 -11.25
CA ARG A 96 8.50 20.57 -9.78
C ARG A 96 7.93 19.27 -9.24
N CYS A 97 8.26 18.97 -7.99
CA CYS A 97 7.49 18.05 -7.16
C CYS A 97 6.58 18.83 -6.18
N SER A 98 5.39 18.31 -5.90
CA SER A 98 4.43 18.88 -4.94
C SER A 98 4.78 18.52 -3.49
N ALA A 99 3.95 18.92 -2.52
CA ALA A 99 4.11 18.59 -1.09
C ALA A 99 4.15 17.07 -0.84
N GLU A 100 3.47 16.29 -1.67
CA GLU A 100 3.45 14.83 -1.68
C GLU A 100 4.78 14.18 -2.10
N GLY A 101 5.78 14.96 -2.53
CA GLY A 101 7.08 14.45 -2.99
C GLY A 101 7.18 14.29 -4.51
N LEU A 102 6.11 14.51 -5.27
CA LEU A 102 5.93 13.84 -6.57
C LEU A 102 5.67 14.80 -7.74
N ARG A 103 6.06 14.36 -8.95
CA ARG A 103 6.31 15.25 -10.10
C ARG A 103 5.02 15.84 -10.68
N ALA A 104 4.62 16.99 -10.15
CA ALA A 104 3.49 17.75 -10.65
C ALA A 104 3.79 18.36 -12.05
N ASN A 105 2.72 18.75 -12.74
CA ASN A 105 2.80 19.38 -14.06
C ASN A 105 3.50 18.53 -15.15
N VAL A 106 3.29 17.20 -15.16
CA VAL A 106 3.78 16.31 -16.23
C VAL A 106 3.38 16.86 -17.61
N GLY A 107 4.37 17.01 -18.51
CA GLY A 107 4.19 17.63 -19.83
C GLY A 107 4.10 19.17 -19.84
N ARG A 108 4.34 19.85 -18.71
CA ARG A 108 4.39 21.32 -18.58
C ARG A 108 5.53 21.75 -17.64
N PRO A 109 6.73 22.08 -18.13
CA PRO A 109 7.85 22.48 -17.28
C PRO A 109 7.58 23.82 -16.56
N GLU A 110 8.22 24.01 -15.40
CA GLU A 110 8.22 25.27 -14.64
C GLU A 110 8.99 26.39 -15.36
N ALA A 111 9.93 26.02 -16.22
CA ALA A 111 10.66 26.93 -17.09
C ALA A 111 10.85 26.31 -18.49
N PRO A 112 10.44 26.98 -19.59
CA PRO A 112 10.87 26.61 -20.92
C PRO A 112 12.34 27.03 -21.11
N LEU A 113 13.20 26.07 -21.46
CA LEU A 113 14.64 26.30 -21.63
C LEU A 113 15.09 26.44 -23.10
N ASP A 114 14.14 26.40 -24.04
CA ASP A 114 14.40 26.53 -25.48
C ASP A 114 15.15 27.82 -25.85
N GLY A 115 16.35 27.66 -26.43
CA GLY A 115 17.24 28.76 -26.80
C GLY A 115 18.01 29.39 -25.64
N VAL A 116 17.93 28.85 -24.41
CA VAL A 116 18.74 29.28 -23.27
C VAL A 116 20.13 28.64 -23.37
N VAL A 117 21.17 29.48 -23.42
CA VAL A 117 22.58 29.04 -23.40
C VAL A 117 23.25 29.59 -22.14
N LEU A 118 23.77 28.69 -21.30
CA LEU A 118 24.47 29.03 -20.06
C LEU A 118 25.98 28.90 -20.19
N ARG A 119 26.69 30.01 -19.91
CA ARG A 119 28.15 30.05 -19.81
C ARG A 119 28.66 29.46 -18.48
N PRO A 120 29.93 29.03 -18.40
CA PRO A 120 30.61 28.71 -17.16
C PRO A 120 30.38 29.75 -16.06
N GLY A 121 29.81 29.34 -14.92
CA GLY A 121 29.47 30.20 -13.79
C GLY A 121 28.25 31.11 -13.96
N GLN A 122 27.56 31.09 -15.11
CA GLN A 122 26.33 31.84 -15.33
C GLN A 122 25.14 31.19 -14.63
N ARG A 123 24.21 32.01 -14.14
CA ARG A 123 22.92 31.62 -13.57
C ARG A 123 21.75 31.93 -14.50
N PHE A 124 20.66 31.19 -14.31
CA PHE A 124 19.34 31.45 -14.89
C PHE A 124 18.31 31.46 -13.76
N THR A 125 17.66 32.60 -13.52
CA THR A 125 16.71 32.75 -12.42
C THR A 125 15.28 32.49 -12.90
N VAL A 126 14.53 31.68 -12.16
CA VAL A 126 13.12 31.43 -12.44
C VAL A 126 12.32 31.74 -11.17
N ALA A 127 11.35 32.65 -11.26
CA ALA A 127 10.55 33.07 -10.10
C ALA A 127 9.07 33.22 -10.42
N ARG A 128 8.22 33.16 -9.39
CA ARG A 128 6.77 33.30 -9.53
C ARG A 128 6.37 34.61 -10.23
N VAL A 129 5.33 34.58 -11.07
CA VAL A 129 4.73 35.77 -11.69
C VAL A 129 4.26 36.75 -10.61
N GLY A 130 5.06 37.80 -10.38
CA GLY A 130 4.82 38.80 -9.34
C GLY A 130 6.08 39.14 -8.55
N ALA A 131 7.02 38.19 -8.45
CA ALA A 131 8.31 38.36 -7.80
C ALA A 131 9.09 39.55 -8.39
N VAL A 132 9.65 40.38 -7.50
CA VAL A 132 10.62 41.43 -7.80
C VAL A 132 11.87 41.09 -7.00
N LEU A 133 12.98 40.83 -7.70
CA LEU A 133 14.21 40.35 -7.07
C LEU A 133 14.93 41.48 -6.33
N THR A 134 15.91 41.13 -5.49
CA THR A 134 16.47 42.01 -4.44
C THR A 134 17.21 43.25 -4.95
N ASP A 135 17.61 43.27 -6.23
CA ASP A 135 18.19 44.41 -6.95
C ASP A 135 17.17 45.19 -7.82
N GLY A 136 15.91 44.73 -7.84
CA GLY A 136 14.84 45.23 -8.70
C GLY A 136 14.77 44.60 -10.10
N ARG A 137 15.60 43.60 -10.42
CA ARG A 137 15.53 42.90 -11.72
C ARG A 137 14.33 41.95 -11.81
N ILE A 138 14.05 41.55 -13.04
CA ILE A 138 13.06 40.52 -13.40
C ILE A 138 13.80 39.19 -13.56
N ALA A 139 13.23 38.09 -13.05
CA ALA A 139 13.69 36.73 -13.31
C ALA A 139 13.64 36.38 -14.82
N ASP A 140 14.60 35.59 -15.27
CA ASP A 140 14.80 35.23 -16.68
C ASP A 140 13.66 34.39 -17.27
N ALA A 141 13.06 33.53 -16.44
CA ALA A 141 11.79 32.84 -16.71
C ALA A 141 10.82 32.92 -15.51
N ARG A 142 9.56 32.47 -15.70
CA ARG A 142 8.50 32.59 -14.68
C ARG A 142 7.48 31.46 -14.71
N PHE A 143 7.10 30.99 -13.51
CA PHE A 143 5.97 30.10 -13.25
C PHE A 143 4.84 30.84 -12.51
N THR A 144 3.64 30.26 -12.39
CA THR A 144 2.46 30.94 -11.82
C THR A 144 2.10 30.54 -10.38
N GLN A 145 2.24 29.26 -10.04
CA GLN A 145 1.86 28.73 -8.73
C GLN A 145 3.00 28.93 -7.72
N PRO A 146 2.73 29.26 -6.45
CA PRO A 146 3.75 29.20 -5.42
C PRO A 146 4.21 27.75 -5.20
N TYR A 147 5.37 27.59 -4.57
CA TYR A 147 5.77 26.31 -3.99
C TYR A 147 5.10 26.13 -2.63
N ASP A 148 4.84 24.87 -2.26
CA ASP A 148 4.06 24.54 -1.07
C ASP A 148 4.91 24.65 0.21
N ARG A 149 4.22 24.62 1.36
CA ARG A 149 4.79 24.60 2.72
C ARG A 149 4.67 23.21 3.38
N GLY A 150 3.85 22.32 2.83
CA GLY A 150 3.98 20.88 3.08
C GLY A 150 5.22 20.27 2.41
N GLY A 151 5.87 21.00 1.50
CA GLY A 151 7.12 20.63 0.83
C GLY A 151 7.11 20.92 -0.67
N PHE A 152 8.27 20.90 -1.31
CA PHE A 152 8.40 21.06 -2.75
C PHE A 152 9.74 20.50 -3.23
N GLY A 153 9.82 20.11 -4.50
CA GLY A 153 11.07 19.68 -5.10
C GLY A 153 11.22 20.15 -6.53
N LEU A 154 12.41 19.95 -7.09
CA LEU A 154 12.75 20.27 -8.48
C LEU A 154 13.60 19.16 -9.08
N VAL A 155 13.34 18.81 -10.34
CA VAL A 155 14.15 17.90 -11.13
C VAL A 155 14.43 18.49 -12.51
N VAL A 156 15.70 18.49 -12.92
CA VAL A 156 16.16 18.89 -14.25
C VAL A 156 16.33 17.64 -15.11
N VAL A 157 15.75 17.65 -16.30
CA VAL A 157 16.01 16.64 -17.34
C VAL A 157 16.52 17.28 -18.63
N ASP A 158 17.36 16.54 -19.35
CA ASP A 158 17.89 16.94 -20.65
C ASP A 158 16.90 16.67 -21.81
N ALA A 159 17.35 16.96 -23.03
CA ALA A 159 16.55 16.80 -24.24
C ALA A 159 16.31 15.34 -24.68
N ASP A 160 17.06 14.38 -24.14
CA ASP A 160 16.81 12.93 -24.30
C ASP A 160 15.90 12.39 -23.17
N GLY A 161 15.53 13.23 -22.21
CA GLY A 161 14.69 12.91 -21.05
C GLY A 161 15.44 12.35 -19.84
N ALA A 162 16.78 12.33 -19.87
CA ALA A 162 17.59 11.83 -18.77
C ALA A 162 17.69 12.86 -17.63
N ARG A 163 17.69 12.40 -16.38
CA ARG A 163 17.89 13.25 -15.20
C ARG A 163 19.31 13.81 -15.15
N VAL A 164 19.42 15.08 -14.74
CA VAL A 164 20.70 15.81 -14.65
C VAL A 164 21.01 16.28 -13.23
N ASP A 165 20.02 16.82 -12.52
CA ASP A 165 20.12 17.22 -11.10
C ASP A 165 18.72 17.25 -10.47
N ALA A 166 18.65 17.09 -9.15
CA ALA A 166 17.40 17.12 -8.38
C ALA A 166 17.63 17.59 -6.93
N VAL A 167 16.64 18.27 -6.35
CA VAL A 167 16.60 18.59 -4.92
C VAL A 167 15.15 18.68 -4.41
N GLY A 168 14.91 18.10 -3.23
CA GLY A 168 13.64 18.21 -2.49
C GLY A 168 13.80 18.93 -1.16
N VAL A 169 12.81 19.76 -0.82
CA VAL A 169 12.66 20.47 0.45
C VAL A 169 11.35 20.01 1.08
N TYR A 170 11.42 19.19 2.11
CA TYR A 170 10.28 18.46 2.67
C TYR A 170 10.39 18.33 4.20
N PRO A 171 9.28 18.03 4.89
CA PRO A 171 9.30 17.61 6.28
C PRO A 171 10.40 16.56 6.54
N SER A 172 11.08 16.72 7.66
CA SER A 172 12.10 15.80 8.15
C SER A 172 11.58 14.93 9.31
N GLU A 173 12.44 14.06 9.85
CA GLU A 173 12.16 13.09 10.92
C GLU A 173 11.14 13.56 11.99
N PRO A 174 10.16 12.73 12.39
CA PRO A 174 10.00 11.30 12.06
C PRO A 174 9.22 11.03 10.77
N ASN A 175 8.80 12.06 10.02
CA ASN A 175 7.93 11.92 8.84
C ASN A 175 8.60 12.45 7.54
N PRO A 176 9.75 11.90 7.08
CA PRO A 176 10.35 12.30 5.81
C PRO A 176 9.51 11.90 4.59
N VAL A 177 9.11 12.88 3.77
CA VAL A 177 8.40 12.62 2.51
C VAL A 177 9.34 11.97 1.49
N ALA A 178 9.02 10.76 1.01
CA ALA A 178 9.73 10.16 -0.13
C ALA A 178 9.44 10.95 -1.40
N SER A 179 10.47 11.42 -2.12
CA SER A 179 10.30 12.33 -3.25
C SER A 179 11.04 11.88 -4.50
N GLU A 180 10.34 11.93 -5.65
CA GLU A 180 10.96 11.83 -6.98
C GLU A 180 12.05 12.88 -7.20
N CYS A 181 11.93 14.06 -6.58
CA CYS A 181 12.87 15.17 -6.73
C CYS A 181 14.05 15.10 -5.74
N THR A 182 14.18 14.05 -4.94
CA THR A 182 15.29 13.89 -3.98
C THR A 182 16.21 12.74 -4.40
N GLU A 183 17.52 12.98 -4.34
CA GLU A 183 18.53 11.91 -4.32
C GLU A 183 19.18 11.90 -2.93
N GLY A 184 19.08 10.76 -2.24
CA GLY A 184 19.49 10.65 -0.83
C GLY A 184 18.43 11.20 0.13
N VAL A 185 18.69 12.36 0.74
CA VAL A 185 17.88 12.94 1.83
C VAL A 185 17.33 14.31 1.49
N ASN A 186 16.14 14.63 2.01
CA ASN A 186 15.50 15.93 1.84
C ASN A 186 16.23 17.04 2.62
N LEU A 187 16.14 18.27 2.11
CA LEU A 187 16.35 19.46 2.92
C LEU A 187 15.10 19.73 3.77
N PRO A 188 15.21 20.13 5.04
CA PRO A 188 14.04 20.38 5.89
C PRO A 188 13.27 21.66 5.49
N GLU A 189 11.96 21.69 5.73
CA GLU A 189 11.13 22.91 5.56
C GLU A 189 11.39 23.88 6.72
N ALA A 190 12.54 24.56 6.66
CA ALA A 190 13.10 25.30 7.78
C ALA A 190 13.60 26.70 7.39
N LEU A 191 13.08 27.28 6.31
CA LEU A 191 13.42 28.64 5.87
C LEU A 191 12.61 29.68 6.66
N ALA A 192 13.26 30.75 7.14
CA ALA A 192 12.58 31.86 7.81
C ALA A 192 12.56 33.12 6.93
N PHE A 193 11.44 33.84 6.99
CA PHE A 193 11.19 35.03 6.17
C PHE A 193 11.19 36.30 7.03
N VAL A 194 12.04 36.31 8.06
CA VAL A 194 12.12 37.38 9.08
C VAL A 194 13.06 38.54 8.70
N SER A 195 13.92 38.35 7.70
CA SER A 195 14.72 39.41 7.06
C SER A 195 13.94 40.07 5.91
N ALA A 196 14.50 41.13 5.32
CA ALA A 196 13.87 41.83 4.20
C ALA A 196 13.90 41.08 2.86
N VAL A 197 14.63 39.97 2.77
CA VAL A 197 14.80 39.16 1.53
C VAL A 197 14.51 37.67 1.75
N GLY A 198 14.29 37.24 2.99
CA GLY A 198 14.09 35.84 3.36
C GLY A 198 15.36 35.00 3.39
N GLU A 199 15.19 33.71 3.67
CA GLU A 199 16.20 32.68 3.53
C GLU A 199 15.90 31.76 2.35
N SER A 200 16.94 31.11 1.84
CA SER A 200 16.90 30.10 0.78
C SER A 200 17.84 28.95 1.09
N TRP A 201 17.66 27.84 0.39
CA TRP A 201 18.65 26.78 0.29
C TRP A 201 19.62 27.12 -0.85
N GLN A 202 20.91 27.20 -0.55
CA GLN A 202 21.97 27.59 -1.49
C GLN A 202 23.01 26.48 -1.61
N ARG A 203 23.29 26.07 -2.84
CA ARG A 203 24.27 25.03 -3.15
C ARG A 203 25.70 25.53 -2.92
N VAL A 204 26.46 24.82 -2.08
CA VAL A 204 27.88 25.04 -1.78
C VAL A 204 28.79 23.99 -2.44
N ALA A 205 28.26 22.80 -2.75
CA ALA A 205 29.02 21.70 -3.34
C ALA A 205 28.20 20.88 -4.35
N THR A 206 28.86 19.95 -5.03
CA THR A 206 28.30 19.05 -6.05
C THR A 206 28.85 17.64 -5.84
N THR A 207 28.55 17.06 -4.69
CA THR A 207 28.96 15.71 -4.27
C THR A 207 27.91 14.66 -4.59
N GLY A 208 26.64 15.05 -4.76
CA GLY A 208 25.49 14.14 -4.88
C GLY A 208 24.82 13.79 -3.55
N ASP A 209 25.34 14.28 -2.42
CA ASP A 209 24.64 14.30 -1.14
C ASP A 209 23.99 15.68 -0.96
N VAL A 210 22.66 15.74 -1.08
CA VAL A 210 21.87 16.97 -0.96
C VAL A 210 22.10 17.69 0.38
N ALA A 211 22.28 16.97 1.49
CA ALA A 211 22.50 17.58 2.81
C ALA A 211 23.94 18.09 3.02
N ALA A 212 24.91 17.56 2.27
CA ALA A 212 26.27 18.12 2.20
C ALA A 212 26.40 19.25 1.16
N ASP A 213 25.59 19.19 0.10
CA ASP A 213 25.67 20.10 -1.05
C ASP A 213 24.97 21.44 -0.85
N PHE A 214 23.97 21.54 0.04
CA PHE A 214 23.22 22.77 0.30
C PHE A 214 23.39 23.31 1.73
N VAL A 215 23.29 24.63 1.88
CA VAL A 215 23.19 25.32 3.18
C VAL A 215 22.05 26.33 3.17
N ARG A 216 21.41 26.53 4.32
CA ARG A 216 20.44 27.62 4.52
C ARG A 216 21.17 28.94 4.74
N ALA A 217 20.82 29.97 3.97
CA ALA A 217 21.40 31.31 4.06
C ALA A 217 20.37 32.39 3.67
N GLU A 218 20.72 33.67 3.87
CA GLU A 218 19.92 34.81 3.39
C GLU A 218 19.89 34.83 1.85
N ALA A 219 18.72 35.04 1.24
CA ALA A 219 18.51 34.77 -0.19
C ALA A 219 19.32 35.70 -1.14
N THR A 220 19.92 35.09 -2.16
CA THR A 220 20.89 35.70 -3.09
C THR A 220 20.51 35.66 -4.59
N PRO A 221 19.23 35.66 -5.03
CA PRO A 221 18.87 35.35 -6.42
C PRO A 221 19.65 36.18 -7.46
N GLY A 222 20.51 35.52 -8.23
CA GLY A 222 21.37 36.06 -9.30
C GLY A 222 22.71 36.63 -8.85
N ALA A 223 22.93 36.75 -7.55
CA ALA A 223 24.23 36.97 -6.95
C ALA A 223 24.95 35.61 -6.76
N PRO A 224 26.20 35.60 -6.28
CA PRO A 224 26.85 34.36 -5.83
C PRO A 224 26.31 33.91 -4.47
N ASN A 225 25.89 32.64 -4.40
CA ASN A 225 25.61 31.90 -3.17
C ASN A 225 26.64 32.13 -2.07
N ALA A 226 26.22 31.96 -0.81
CA ALA A 226 27.11 31.68 0.30
C ALA A 226 28.03 30.48 -0.02
N THR A 227 29.29 30.53 0.43
CA THR A 227 30.29 29.46 0.21
C THR A 227 30.40 28.47 1.37
N ARG A 228 29.60 28.67 2.43
CA ARG A 228 29.47 27.84 3.63
C ARG A 228 28.28 28.33 4.45
N ALA A 229 27.78 27.51 5.37
CA ALA A 229 26.79 27.94 6.35
C ALA A 229 27.32 29.12 7.19
N VAL A 230 26.43 30.03 7.58
CA VAL A 230 26.77 31.20 8.40
C VAL A 230 27.12 30.75 9.82
N GLU A 231 28.35 31.02 10.26
CA GLU A 231 28.77 30.76 11.64
C GLU A 231 27.91 31.58 12.62
N ARG A 232 27.43 30.94 13.69
CA ARG A 232 26.68 31.61 14.76
C ARG A 232 27.46 32.86 15.25
N PRO A 233 26.80 34.03 15.39
CA PRO A 233 27.47 35.23 15.89
C PRO A 233 28.13 35.01 17.26
N PRO A 234 29.24 35.72 17.60
CA PRO A 234 29.92 35.57 18.88
C PRO A 234 29.07 35.83 20.14
N THR A 235 27.86 36.38 19.96
CA THR A 235 26.84 36.60 20.99
C THR A 235 25.99 35.36 21.29
N ALA A 236 26.28 34.21 20.66
CA ALA A 236 25.61 32.92 20.86
C ALA A 236 25.75 32.29 22.26
N SER A 237 26.26 33.04 23.25
CA SER A 237 26.09 32.72 24.67
C SER A 237 24.67 32.99 25.15
N VAL A 238 23.93 33.89 24.49
CA VAL A 238 22.48 34.06 24.70
C VAL A 238 21.75 32.94 23.95
N ARG A 239 20.97 32.15 24.68
CA ARG A 239 20.22 30.99 24.19
C ARG A 239 18.83 30.92 24.82
N ILE A 240 17.93 30.16 24.20
CA ILE A 240 16.64 29.79 24.76
C ILE A 240 16.90 28.70 25.83
N ASP A 241 16.59 28.95 27.10
CA ASP A 241 16.82 27.97 28.18
C ASP A 241 15.56 27.16 28.53
N GLU A 242 14.38 27.74 28.35
CA GLU A 242 13.08 27.12 28.68
C GLU A 242 11.98 27.59 27.72
N VAL A 243 11.09 26.69 27.28
CA VAL A 243 9.86 27.02 26.54
C VAL A 243 8.67 26.15 26.97
N ALA A 244 7.48 26.73 26.96
CA ALA A 244 6.20 26.02 27.09
C ALA A 244 5.14 26.78 26.27
N ALA A 245 4.29 26.08 25.51
CA ALA A 245 3.23 26.71 24.70
C ALA A 245 1.91 26.96 25.42
N ALA A 246 1.75 26.41 26.63
CA ALA A 246 0.59 26.58 27.48
C ALA A 246 0.97 26.32 28.95
N GLY A 247 0.07 26.66 29.87
CA GLY A 247 0.21 26.36 31.29
C GLY A 247 -1.15 26.12 31.97
N PRO A 248 -1.19 25.99 33.31
CA PRO A 248 -2.41 25.68 34.04
C PRO A 248 -3.52 26.74 33.94
N ALA A 249 -3.21 27.96 33.50
CA ALA A 249 -4.22 28.98 33.19
C ALA A 249 -4.68 28.98 31.71
N GLY A 250 -4.19 28.04 30.88
CA GLY A 250 -4.60 27.80 29.49
C GLY A 250 -3.50 28.07 28.45
N SER A 251 -3.88 28.12 27.17
CA SER A 251 -2.98 28.37 26.03
C SER A 251 -2.36 29.77 25.98
N GLY A 252 -2.88 30.70 26.78
CA GLY A 252 -2.25 32.01 27.01
C GLY A 252 -1.16 32.00 28.09
N ASP A 253 -1.04 30.91 28.86
CA ASP A 253 -0.11 30.76 30.00
C ASP A 253 1.25 30.17 29.57
N ASP A 254 1.65 30.52 28.35
CA ASP A 254 2.90 30.13 27.68
C ASP A 254 4.11 30.94 28.18
N LEU A 255 5.33 30.47 27.85
CA LEU A 255 6.55 31.23 28.10
C LEU A 255 7.70 30.88 27.15
N VAL A 256 8.59 31.86 27.01
CA VAL A 256 9.94 31.73 26.46
C VAL A 256 10.92 32.35 27.43
N GLU A 257 11.91 31.59 27.91
CA GLU A 257 13.01 32.16 28.68
C GLU A 257 14.32 32.18 27.87
N LEU A 258 14.95 33.35 27.81
CA LEU A 258 16.30 33.52 27.27
C LEU A 258 17.31 33.68 28.41
N ARG A 259 18.44 33.00 28.30
CA ARG A 259 19.55 33.06 29.26
C ARG A 259 20.85 33.43 28.55
N ASN A 260 21.60 34.38 29.11
CA ASN A 260 23.02 34.52 28.77
C ASN A 260 23.83 33.49 29.55
N ALA A 261 24.15 32.37 28.91
CA ALA A 261 24.93 31.27 29.49
C ALA A 261 26.46 31.51 29.48
N GLY A 262 26.92 32.67 29.01
CA GLY A 262 28.33 33.04 28.94
C GLY A 262 28.87 33.69 30.22
N ASP A 263 30.17 33.99 30.20
CA ASP A 263 30.90 34.68 31.27
C ASP A 263 30.99 36.22 31.06
N ALA A 264 30.57 36.71 29.89
CA ALA A 264 30.55 38.12 29.52
C ALA A 264 29.12 38.65 29.29
N THR A 265 28.95 39.97 29.48
CA THR A 265 27.72 40.70 29.15
C THR A 265 27.53 40.80 27.63
N VAL A 266 26.30 40.63 27.14
CA VAL A 266 25.94 40.68 25.71
C VAL A 266 24.94 41.80 25.44
N GLU A 267 25.28 42.73 24.54
CA GLU A 267 24.33 43.70 23.99
C GLU A 267 23.28 42.99 23.13
N VAL A 268 22.00 43.14 23.49
CA VAL A 268 20.85 42.56 22.78
C VAL A 268 19.90 43.63 22.21
N GLY A 269 20.26 44.91 22.24
CA GLY A 269 19.46 45.98 21.67
C GLY A 269 19.11 45.72 20.19
N GLY A 270 17.84 45.89 19.83
CA GLY A 270 17.31 45.63 18.49
C GLY A 270 17.12 44.15 18.12
N TRP A 271 17.58 43.20 18.96
CA TRP A 271 17.29 41.78 18.76
C TRP A 271 15.79 41.51 18.86
N SER A 272 15.31 40.48 18.16
CA SER A 272 13.88 40.12 18.15
C SER A 272 13.65 38.65 18.44
N VAL A 273 12.51 38.36 19.08
CA VAL A 273 12.00 37.02 19.36
C VAL A 273 10.76 36.81 18.50
N TYR A 274 10.75 35.74 17.72
CA TYR A 274 9.67 35.30 16.85
C TYR A 274 9.14 33.97 17.34
N ARG A 275 7.84 33.73 17.15
CA ARG A 275 7.29 32.36 17.20
C ARG A 275 7.29 31.77 15.80
N CYS A 276 7.46 30.46 15.67
CA CYS A 276 6.94 29.75 14.51
C CYS A 276 5.47 29.42 14.75
N THR A 277 4.64 29.54 13.73
CA THR A 277 3.21 29.20 13.83
C THR A 277 3.00 27.67 13.81
N ALA A 278 1.76 27.23 14.06
CA ALA A 278 1.37 25.82 13.87
C ALA A 278 1.54 25.31 12.43
N ALA A 279 1.64 26.21 11.44
CA ALA A 279 1.98 25.90 10.05
C ALA A 279 3.48 26.15 9.75
N GLY A 280 4.35 26.02 10.76
CA GLY A 280 5.81 26.13 10.66
C GLY A 280 6.39 27.53 10.42
N THR A 281 5.60 28.48 9.91
CA THR A 281 6.11 29.76 9.38
C THR A 281 6.65 30.74 10.43
N ALA A 282 7.72 31.47 10.07
CA ALA A 282 8.21 32.65 10.77
C ALA A 282 8.40 33.83 9.80
N SER A 283 7.77 34.97 10.12
CA SER A 283 7.73 36.21 9.32
C SER A 283 7.71 37.45 10.24
N PRO A 284 7.78 38.71 9.72
CA PRO A 284 7.73 39.93 10.54
C PRO A 284 6.48 40.05 11.44
N GLU A 285 5.38 39.42 11.05
CA GLU A 285 4.08 39.37 11.76
C GLU A 285 4.10 38.39 12.95
N THR A 286 4.99 37.39 12.93
CA THR A 286 5.11 36.37 13.99
C THR A 286 5.96 36.82 15.19
N ARG A 287 6.54 38.02 15.12
CA ARG A 287 7.42 38.61 16.13
C ARG A 287 6.68 38.88 17.45
N GLN A 288 7.13 38.24 18.53
CA GLN A 288 6.57 38.39 19.87
C GLN A 288 7.21 39.52 20.67
N PHE A 289 8.51 39.78 20.47
CA PHE A 289 9.23 40.82 21.21
C PHE A 289 10.39 41.41 20.42
N THR A 290 10.76 42.67 20.72
CA THR A 290 11.99 43.32 20.28
C THR A 290 12.65 43.99 21.48
N PHE A 291 13.92 43.69 21.71
CA PHE A 291 14.70 44.26 22.80
C PHE A 291 14.98 45.76 22.58
N PRO A 292 14.68 46.64 23.55
CA PRO A 292 14.95 48.07 23.43
C PRO A 292 16.43 48.39 23.17
N GLU A 293 16.66 49.48 22.43
CA GLU A 293 18.01 50.00 22.17
C GLU A 293 18.85 50.17 23.45
N GLY A 294 20.09 49.67 23.43
CA GLY A 294 20.98 49.66 24.59
C GLY A 294 20.61 48.70 25.72
N ARG A 295 19.68 47.74 25.51
CA ARG A 295 19.47 46.62 26.43
C ARG A 295 20.61 45.60 26.29
N SER A 296 21.18 45.23 27.42
CA SER A 296 22.32 44.33 27.53
C SER A 296 22.03 43.27 28.61
N LEU A 297 22.32 41.99 28.35
CA LEU A 297 22.14 40.86 29.27
C LEU A 297 23.46 40.50 29.96
N VAL A 298 23.55 40.59 31.28
CA VAL A 298 24.78 40.23 32.01
C VAL A 298 25.00 38.70 32.05
N ALA A 299 26.22 38.27 32.34
CA ALA A 299 26.58 36.86 32.49
C ALA A 299 25.64 36.15 33.50
N GLY A 300 24.99 35.06 33.07
CA GLY A 300 24.03 34.31 33.87
C GLY A 300 22.63 34.91 33.98
N GLU A 301 22.34 36.06 33.35
CA GLU A 301 21.02 36.70 33.39
C GLU A 301 19.96 35.87 32.64
N ARG A 302 18.77 35.77 33.24
CA ARG A 302 17.56 35.14 32.69
C ARG A 302 16.48 36.19 32.45
N PHE A 303 15.93 36.20 31.24
CA PHE A 303 14.86 37.10 30.77
C PHE A 303 13.64 36.27 30.38
N VAL A 304 12.53 36.46 31.10
CA VAL A 304 11.28 35.72 30.88
C VAL A 304 10.35 36.54 29.99
N LEU A 305 9.99 36.03 28.82
CA LEU A 305 8.90 36.51 27.99
C LEU A 305 7.69 35.59 28.23
N GLY A 306 6.69 36.06 28.97
CA GLY A 306 5.47 35.30 29.23
C GLY A 306 4.39 35.55 28.17
N GLY A 307 3.51 34.59 27.97
CA GLY A 307 2.35 34.69 27.07
C GLY A 307 1.35 35.79 27.46
N PRO A 308 0.36 36.07 26.59
CA PRO A 308 -0.66 37.09 26.82
C PRO A 308 -1.52 36.83 28.07
N GLY A 309 -1.58 35.56 28.54
CA GLY A 309 -2.29 35.12 29.75
C GLY A 309 -1.38 34.50 30.83
N PHE A 310 -0.05 34.67 30.76
CA PHE A 310 0.89 34.07 31.73
C PHE A 310 0.58 34.46 33.18
N GLU A 311 0.32 33.48 34.03
CA GLU A 311 -0.04 33.66 35.43
C GLU A 311 0.99 32.96 36.33
N PRO A 312 1.88 33.69 37.03
CA PRO A 312 2.95 33.08 37.80
C PRO A 312 2.42 32.29 39.00
N ARG A 313 2.81 31.02 39.10
CA ARG A 313 2.48 30.13 40.22
C ARG A 313 3.17 30.60 41.51
N ALA A 314 2.72 30.08 42.66
CA ALA A 314 3.24 30.46 43.96
C ALA A 314 4.76 30.18 44.11
N GLY A 315 5.58 31.23 43.99
CA GLY A 315 7.04 31.17 44.04
C GLY A 315 7.75 31.42 42.70
N GLU A 316 7.00 31.53 41.59
CA GLU A 316 7.51 31.97 40.29
C GLU A 316 7.73 33.48 40.25
N ARG A 317 8.53 33.94 39.27
CA ARG A 317 8.79 35.34 38.97
C ARG A 317 7.75 35.87 37.96
N GLU A 318 7.33 37.12 38.12
CA GLU A 318 6.65 37.85 37.03
C GLU A 318 7.54 37.92 35.78
N PRO A 319 6.99 37.89 34.56
CA PRO A 319 7.78 37.93 33.35
C PRO A 319 8.33 39.34 33.11
N ASP A 320 9.52 39.42 32.50
CA ASP A 320 10.19 40.69 32.18
C ASP A 320 9.53 41.44 31.02
N ALA A 321 8.83 40.70 30.14
CA ALA A 321 7.96 41.21 29.10
C ALA A 321 6.79 40.24 28.87
N ARG A 322 5.73 40.71 28.21
CA ARG A 322 4.59 39.87 27.79
C ARG A 322 4.41 39.91 26.28
N ALA A 323 4.21 38.72 25.69
CA ALA A 323 3.89 38.53 24.28
C ALA A 323 2.45 38.99 23.97
N ALA A 324 2.20 39.33 22.70
CA ALA A 324 0.88 39.76 22.24
C ALA A 324 0.01 38.60 21.71
N THR A 325 0.58 37.40 21.54
CA THR A 325 -0.06 36.22 20.96
C THR A 325 0.59 34.97 21.55
N SER A 326 -0.16 33.88 21.68
CA SER A 326 0.38 32.60 22.17
C SER A 326 1.31 31.93 21.16
N LEU A 327 2.20 31.06 21.66
CA LEU A 327 3.04 30.19 20.82
C LEU A 327 2.21 29.21 19.97
N ALA A 328 1.03 28.79 20.46
CA ALA A 328 0.14 27.72 19.97
C ALA A 328 0.52 26.29 20.45
N ASP A 329 -0.50 25.50 20.79
CA ASP A 329 -0.38 24.40 21.76
C ASP A 329 0.21 23.10 21.20
N THR A 330 -0.03 22.78 19.92
CA THR A 330 0.24 21.46 19.31
C THR A 330 1.42 21.42 18.32
N THR A 331 1.83 22.58 17.81
CA THR A 331 3.03 22.77 16.98
C THR A 331 3.43 24.23 17.09
N PHE A 332 4.68 24.47 17.48
CA PHE A 332 5.23 25.81 17.65
C PHE A 332 6.74 25.81 17.51
N GLY A 333 7.33 27.00 17.49
CA GLY A 333 8.76 27.16 17.66
C GLY A 333 9.09 28.55 18.17
N VAL A 334 10.35 28.76 18.52
CA VAL A 334 10.88 30.06 18.89
C VAL A 334 12.17 30.30 18.10
N LEU A 335 12.29 31.49 17.51
CA LEU A 335 13.48 31.96 16.81
C LEU A 335 13.92 33.30 17.40
N VAL A 336 15.18 33.36 17.86
CA VAL A 336 15.83 34.60 18.29
C VAL A 336 16.76 35.09 17.18
N THR A 337 16.62 36.34 16.76
CA THR A 337 17.53 36.99 15.82
C THR A 337 18.19 38.22 16.41
N ASP A 338 19.34 38.60 15.87
CA ASP A 338 19.90 39.93 16.10
C ASP A 338 19.14 41.02 15.30
N ALA A 339 19.58 42.27 15.45
CA ALA A 339 19.02 43.45 14.77
C ALA A 339 19.22 43.46 13.24
N ALA A 340 20.00 42.53 12.68
CA ALA A 340 20.15 42.32 11.24
C ALA A 340 19.33 41.11 10.73
N GLY A 341 18.49 40.51 11.58
CA GLY A 341 17.69 39.32 11.24
C GLY A 341 18.48 38.01 11.30
N ARG A 342 19.75 38.01 11.71
CA ARG A 342 20.58 36.79 11.73
C ARG A 342 20.22 35.93 12.93
N ARG A 343 20.02 34.63 12.68
CA ARG A 343 19.67 33.63 13.70
C ARG A 343 20.73 33.57 14.82
N ILE A 344 20.28 33.65 16.07
CA ILE A 344 21.12 33.48 17.27
C ILE A 344 20.91 32.09 17.87
N ASP A 345 19.66 31.80 18.27
CA ASP A 345 19.26 30.51 18.81
C ASP A 345 17.78 30.23 18.51
N GLN A 346 17.41 28.96 18.51
CA GLN A 346 16.12 28.50 17.99
C GLN A 346 15.72 27.14 18.57
N VAL A 347 14.42 26.89 18.65
CA VAL A 347 13.84 25.58 19.03
C VAL A 347 12.53 25.37 18.28
N SER A 348 12.27 24.11 17.88
CA SER A 348 11.05 23.67 17.21
C SER A 348 10.41 22.56 18.03
N VAL A 349 9.08 22.60 18.17
CA VAL A 349 8.28 21.63 18.91
C VAL A 349 7.13 21.18 18.01
N SER A 350 7.22 19.96 17.49
CA SER A 350 6.31 19.40 16.49
C SER A 350 6.42 17.88 16.44
N ASN A 351 5.29 17.20 16.24
CA ASN A 351 5.24 15.75 16.02
C ASN A 351 5.20 15.37 14.52
N GLY A 352 5.14 16.36 13.62
CA GLY A 352 4.94 16.15 12.18
C GLY A 352 5.68 17.19 11.34
N PRO A 353 5.01 18.28 10.92
CA PRO A 353 5.57 19.27 10.01
C PRO A 353 6.87 19.88 10.54
N ASP A 354 7.75 20.27 9.62
CA ASP A 354 8.90 21.09 9.98
C ASP A 354 8.48 22.53 10.32
N THR A 355 9.38 23.28 10.93
CA THR A 355 9.21 24.71 11.19
C THR A 355 10.45 25.50 10.83
N ALA A 356 10.24 26.77 10.47
CA ALA A 356 11.27 27.77 10.27
C ALA A 356 12.19 27.98 11.50
N CYS A 357 11.85 27.43 12.67
CA CYS A 357 12.59 27.51 13.92
C CYS A 357 13.55 26.31 14.12
N GLN A 358 13.69 25.43 13.13
CA GLN A 358 14.60 24.28 13.21
C GLN A 358 16.07 24.60 12.96
N SER A 359 16.94 23.89 13.68
CA SER A 359 18.38 23.95 13.42
C SER A 359 18.81 23.13 12.20
N GLY A 360 18.11 22.01 11.96
CA GLY A 360 18.27 21.10 10.83
C GLY A 360 17.06 20.16 10.83
N THR A 361 17.28 18.85 10.85
CA THR A 361 16.19 17.85 11.00
C THR A 361 15.63 17.74 12.43
N ALA A 362 16.34 18.25 13.45
CA ALA A 362 15.97 18.07 14.85
C ALA A 362 14.74 18.91 15.28
N LYS A 363 13.72 18.21 15.82
CA LYS A 363 12.51 18.73 16.49
C LYS A 363 12.42 18.17 17.93
N LEU A 364 11.74 18.88 18.82
CA LEU A 364 11.25 18.33 20.09
C LEU A 364 9.80 17.85 19.92
N ALA A 365 9.40 16.82 20.65
CA ALA A 365 8.02 16.33 20.60
C ALA A 365 7.03 17.30 21.27
N SER A 366 5.85 17.46 20.70
CA SER A 366 4.74 18.19 21.32
C SER A 366 3.95 17.26 22.23
N VAL A 367 4.46 17.09 23.46
CA VAL A 367 3.93 16.14 24.49
C VAL A 367 3.94 16.72 25.92
N LEU A 368 3.99 18.06 26.06
CA LEU A 368 4.02 18.74 27.37
C LEU A 368 2.64 18.71 28.05
N ASP A 369 2.55 18.22 29.29
CA ASP A 369 1.33 18.33 30.10
C ASP A 369 1.22 19.73 30.73
N ALA A 370 0.53 20.63 30.03
CA ALA A 370 0.32 22.00 30.48
C ALA A 370 -0.41 22.10 31.85
N ARG A 371 -1.20 21.08 32.22
CA ARG A 371 -1.91 20.99 33.52
C ARG A 371 -0.94 20.74 34.70
N ALA A 372 0.14 20.01 34.46
CA ALA A 372 1.30 19.89 35.36
C ALA A 372 2.27 21.10 35.26
N ALA A 373 1.97 22.05 34.37
CA ALA A 373 2.79 23.20 33.99
C ALA A 373 4.16 22.79 33.41
N GLU A 374 4.18 21.79 32.54
CA GLU A 374 5.40 21.30 31.93
C GLU A 374 6.01 22.27 30.91
N SER A 375 7.31 22.12 30.72
CA SER A 375 8.15 22.94 29.85
C SER A 375 9.32 22.11 29.33
N TRP A 376 9.76 22.42 28.11
CA TRP A 376 11.03 21.94 27.59
C TRP A 376 12.17 22.79 28.16
N GLN A 377 13.01 22.20 29.01
CA GLN A 377 14.13 22.85 29.70
C GLN A 377 15.47 22.30 29.19
N ARG A 378 16.36 23.20 28.72
CA ARG A 378 17.69 22.82 28.23
C ARG A 378 18.64 22.45 29.37
N VAL A 379 19.47 21.43 29.19
CA VAL A 379 20.42 20.94 30.20
C VAL A 379 21.75 21.69 30.13
N ASP A 380 22.28 22.10 31.29
CA ASP A 380 23.61 22.72 31.41
C ASP A 380 24.73 21.69 31.21
N GLY A 381 25.16 21.50 29.95
CA GLY A 381 26.34 20.71 29.59
C GLY A 381 26.64 20.65 28.08
N THR A 382 25.62 20.60 27.23
CA THR A 382 25.73 20.50 25.76
C THR A 382 25.81 21.88 25.10
N VAL A 383 26.85 22.16 24.31
CA VAL A 383 27.09 23.47 23.67
C VAL A 383 27.43 23.35 22.17
N THR A 384 26.71 22.47 21.47
CA THR A 384 26.64 22.34 20.01
C THR A 384 25.26 21.79 19.63
N GLY A 385 24.87 21.91 18.35
CA GLY A 385 23.65 21.41 17.68
C GLY A 385 22.61 20.66 18.53
N ASP A 386 23.00 19.49 18.99
CA ASP A 386 22.20 18.45 19.66
C ASP A 386 22.00 18.75 21.15
N ALA A 387 21.54 19.96 21.47
CA ALA A 387 21.41 20.40 22.85
C ALA A 387 20.28 19.64 23.58
N GLU A 388 20.64 18.92 24.63
CA GLU A 388 19.72 18.07 25.39
C GLU A 388 18.65 18.94 26.09
N PHE A 389 17.39 18.70 25.76
CA PHE A 389 16.22 19.22 26.48
C PHE A 389 15.56 18.08 27.25
N LEU A 390 15.04 18.38 28.43
CA LEU A 390 14.19 17.50 29.22
C LEU A 390 12.83 18.17 29.49
N ILE A 391 11.83 17.38 29.84
CA ILE A 391 10.53 17.87 30.28
C ILE A 391 10.54 17.99 31.80
N ALA A 392 10.17 19.16 32.31
CA ALA A 392 9.94 19.36 33.73
C ALA A 392 8.89 20.46 33.98
N PRO A 393 8.26 20.48 35.17
CA PRO A 393 7.48 21.63 35.62
C PRO A 393 8.29 22.93 35.53
N ARG A 394 7.70 23.95 34.91
CA ARG A 394 8.33 25.21 34.51
C ARG A 394 9.08 25.94 35.64
N THR A 395 10.19 26.60 35.29
CA THR A 395 11.13 27.27 36.21
C THR A 395 11.40 28.76 35.87
N PRO A 396 10.39 29.58 35.51
CA PRO A 396 10.60 30.96 35.04
C PRO A 396 11.35 31.84 36.06
N GLY A 397 12.52 32.33 35.66
CA GLY A 397 13.44 33.13 36.46
C GLY A 397 14.40 32.34 37.36
N ALA A 398 14.34 31.01 37.34
CA ALA A 398 15.11 30.11 38.21
C ALA A 398 15.99 29.13 37.39
N PRO A 399 16.97 28.44 38.00
CA PRO A 399 17.76 27.44 37.27
C PRO A 399 16.92 26.22 36.86
N ASN A 400 17.04 25.83 35.58
CA ASN A 400 16.43 24.63 35.00
C ASN A 400 16.64 23.36 35.86
N ALA A 401 15.68 22.45 35.76
CA ALA A 401 15.79 21.08 36.27
C ALA A 401 16.97 20.32 35.62
N ARG A 402 17.34 19.20 36.26
CA ARG A 402 18.46 18.32 35.88
C ARG A 402 18.07 16.84 35.77
N VAL A 403 16.76 16.58 35.83
CA VAL A 403 16.14 15.26 35.82
C VAL A 403 14.77 15.44 35.19
N ASP A 404 14.45 14.65 34.18
CA ASP A 404 13.13 14.64 33.53
C ASP A 404 12.02 14.27 34.53
N ARG A 405 10.84 14.84 34.34
CA ARG A 405 9.64 14.62 35.15
C ARG A 405 8.34 14.59 34.33
N SER A 406 8.43 14.24 33.05
CA SER A 406 7.29 14.21 32.13
C SER A 406 6.13 13.36 32.65
N VAL A 407 4.92 13.90 32.65
CA VAL A 407 3.67 13.15 32.84
C VAL A 407 3.49 12.12 31.72
N PHE A 408 3.83 12.47 30.48
CA PHE A 408 3.80 11.59 29.32
C PHE A 408 4.87 10.49 29.40
N GLY A 409 6.13 10.88 29.64
CA GLY A 409 7.27 9.96 29.77
C GLY A 409 7.29 9.11 31.05
N THR A 410 6.39 9.36 32.02
CA THR A 410 6.25 8.52 33.21
C THR A 410 5.52 7.22 32.85
N ALA A 411 6.32 6.19 32.53
CA ALA A 411 5.83 4.85 32.24
C ALA A 411 4.87 4.34 33.32
N PHE A 412 3.68 3.91 32.88
CA PHE A 412 2.65 3.34 33.75
C PHE A 412 2.75 1.81 33.73
N ALA A 413 2.56 1.18 34.89
CA ALA A 413 2.49 -0.26 35.04
C ALA A 413 1.52 -0.63 36.16
N TYR A 414 0.70 -1.65 35.94
CA TYR A 414 -0.19 -2.19 36.95
C TYR A 414 0.59 -2.93 38.05
N ALA A 415 0.05 -2.95 39.27
CA ALA A 415 0.55 -3.80 40.34
C ALA A 415 0.10 -5.26 40.16
N GLU A 416 0.83 -6.22 40.74
CA GLU A 416 0.50 -7.68 40.71
C GLU A 416 -0.95 -8.00 41.14
N ARG A 417 -1.55 -7.14 41.97
CA ARG A 417 -2.99 -7.09 42.21
C ARG A 417 -3.48 -5.68 41.89
N VAL A 418 -4.33 -5.57 40.88
CA VAL A 418 -5.02 -4.33 40.52
C VAL A 418 -6.12 -4.06 41.54
N GLY A 419 -6.23 -2.80 41.97
CA GLY A 419 -7.37 -2.31 42.75
C GLY A 419 -8.47 -1.82 41.82
N VAL A 420 -8.56 -0.50 41.66
CA VAL A 420 -9.52 0.15 40.75
C VAL A 420 -8.85 0.46 39.41
N ALA A 421 -9.58 0.26 38.31
CA ALA A 421 -9.19 0.61 36.95
C ALA A 421 -10.44 1.03 36.14
N VAL A 422 -10.25 1.64 34.96
CA VAL A 422 -11.34 1.83 33.98
C VAL A 422 -11.77 0.45 33.50
N SER A 423 -13.04 0.09 33.67
CA SER A 423 -13.58 -1.22 33.28
C SER A 423 -14.29 -1.19 31.92
N GLU A 424 -14.99 -0.11 31.62
CA GLU A 424 -15.77 0.08 30.39
C GLU A 424 -15.74 1.56 29.97
N LEU A 425 -15.70 1.82 28.66
CA LEU A 425 -15.76 3.17 28.07
C LEU A 425 -16.66 3.17 26.83
N ALA A 426 -17.50 4.20 26.72
CA ALA A 426 -18.33 4.49 25.56
C ALA A 426 -18.24 5.98 25.19
N ASP A 427 -17.97 6.26 23.92
CA ASP A 427 -17.57 7.56 23.38
C ASP A 427 -18.42 8.01 22.16
N ASP A 428 -19.63 7.47 22.05
CA ASP A 428 -20.49 7.61 20.86
C ASP A 428 -20.73 9.07 20.43
N PRO A 429 -20.99 9.31 19.13
CA PRO A 429 -21.49 10.60 18.70
C PRO A 429 -22.77 10.97 19.47
N ARG A 430 -22.91 12.26 19.84
CA ARG A 430 -24.06 12.81 20.61
C ARG A 430 -25.45 12.44 20.08
N THR A 431 -25.53 12.07 18.81
CA THR A 431 -26.72 11.61 18.11
C THR A 431 -26.30 10.48 17.17
N LEU A 432 -27.04 9.37 17.21
CA LEU A 432 -26.85 8.19 16.39
C LEU A 432 -28.21 7.85 15.78
N GLU A 433 -28.29 7.59 14.48
CA GLU A 433 -29.57 7.22 13.84
C GLU A 433 -29.80 5.71 14.01
N GLY A 434 -31.03 5.33 14.38
CA GLY A 434 -31.40 3.93 14.62
C GLY A 434 -31.10 3.37 16.02
N ALA A 435 -30.23 3.99 16.81
CA ALA A 435 -29.85 3.54 18.16
C ALA A 435 -29.76 4.68 19.20
N GLU A 436 -29.68 4.33 20.49
CA GLU A 436 -29.51 5.26 21.62
C GLU A 436 -28.01 5.34 22.00
N PRO A 437 -27.34 6.51 21.86
CA PRO A 437 -25.90 6.64 22.09
C PRO A 437 -25.44 6.23 23.50
N GLN A 438 -24.39 5.42 23.55
CA GLN A 438 -23.66 5.08 24.77
C GLN A 438 -22.56 6.11 25.04
N HIS A 439 -22.68 6.84 26.16
CA HIS A 439 -21.71 7.90 26.50
C HIS A 439 -21.41 7.92 28.01
N PHE A 440 -20.44 7.11 28.40
CA PHE A 440 -20.11 6.87 29.81
C PHE A 440 -18.69 6.33 29.99
N VAL A 441 -18.20 6.39 31.23
CA VAL A 441 -17.00 5.69 31.69
C VAL A 441 -17.29 4.99 33.01
N GLU A 442 -16.81 3.75 33.13
CA GLU A 442 -16.95 2.93 34.33
C GLU A 442 -15.59 2.71 35.02
N LEU A 443 -15.59 2.73 36.35
CA LEU A 443 -14.48 2.28 37.19
C LEU A 443 -14.85 1.00 37.93
N GLY A 444 -14.06 -0.06 37.73
CA GLY A 444 -14.23 -1.36 38.38
C GLY A 444 -13.21 -1.63 39.46
N ASN A 445 -13.62 -2.17 40.62
CA ASN A 445 -12.70 -2.66 41.66
C ASN A 445 -12.42 -4.17 41.51
N TYR A 446 -11.29 -4.47 40.88
CA TYR A 446 -10.73 -5.82 40.68
C TYR A 446 -9.95 -6.35 41.90
N GLY A 447 -9.84 -5.56 42.97
CA GLY A 447 -9.13 -5.91 44.20
C GLY A 447 -9.94 -6.77 45.17
N ASP A 448 -9.31 -7.15 46.29
CA ASP A 448 -9.89 -7.96 47.36
C ASP A 448 -10.49 -7.15 48.53
N GLU A 449 -10.32 -5.83 48.55
CA GLU A 449 -10.79 -4.92 49.61
C GLU A 449 -11.57 -3.70 49.06
N PRO A 450 -12.51 -3.10 49.83
CA PRO A 450 -13.24 -1.90 49.39
C PRO A 450 -12.36 -0.65 49.31
N VAL A 451 -12.46 0.11 48.21
CA VAL A 451 -11.65 1.32 47.96
C VAL A 451 -12.50 2.58 48.18
N ASP A 452 -11.92 3.59 48.84
CA ASP A 452 -12.54 4.91 49.03
C ASP A 452 -12.17 5.81 47.83
N LEU A 453 -13.15 6.09 46.98
CA LEU A 453 -13.02 6.94 45.79
C LEU A 453 -13.17 8.43 46.14
N GLY A 454 -13.40 8.78 47.41
CA GLY A 454 -13.77 10.13 47.83
C GLY A 454 -12.73 11.20 47.51
N GLY A 455 -13.03 12.07 46.54
CA GLY A 455 -12.14 13.12 46.06
C GLY A 455 -11.14 12.69 44.98
N TRP A 456 -11.28 11.48 44.41
CA TRP A 456 -10.62 11.11 43.16
C TRP A 456 -11.13 12.00 42.01
N ARG A 457 -10.33 12.13 40.95
CA ARG A 457 -10.63 13.00 39.81
C ARG A 457 -10.51 12.23 38.50
N LEU A 458 -11.44 12.52 37.60
CA LEU A 458 -11.37 12.10 36.20
C LEU A 458 -11.09 13.34 35.36
N MET A 459 -10.18 13.20 34.39
CA MET A 459 -9.97 14.18 33.33
C MET A 459 -10.15 13.49 31.98
N GLN A 460 -10.55 14.31 31.01
CA GLN A 460 -10.51 13.96 29.61
C GLN A 460 -9.11 14.28 29.05
N CYS A 461 -8.65 13.53 28.05
CA CYS A 461 -7.71 14.04 27.05
C CYS A 461 -8.48 14.36 25.77
N GLY A 462 -8.14 15.46 25.10
CA GLY A 462 -8.79 15.89 23.86
C GLY A 462 -8.34 15.10 22.63
N VAL A 463 -8.92 15.43 21.47
CA VAL A 463 -8.59 14.89 20.14
C VAL A 463 -7.12 15.18 19.77
N ASP A 464 -6.58 16.29 20.28
CA ASP A 464 -5.17 16.67 20.13
C ASP A 464 -4.20 15.81 20.96
N GLY A 465 -4.72 14.93 21.82
CA GLY A 465 -3.98 14.09 22.76
C GLY A 465 -3.74 14.75 24.11
N ALA A 466 -3.91 16.07 24.24
CA ALA A 466 -3.55 16.81 25.45
C ALA A 466 -4.56 16.57 26.59
N ARG A 467 -4.07 16.57 27.84
CA ARG A 467 -4.92 16.39 29.02
C ARG A 467 -5.60 17.70 29.41
N GLU A 468 -6.92 17.67 29.51
CA GLU A 468 -7.76 18.85 29.71
C GLU A 468 -7.42 19.64 30.97
N GLN A 469 -7.52 20.97 30.90
CA GLN A 469 -7.37 21.86 32.06
C GLN A 469 -8.60 21.77 32.98
N ALA A 470 -9.77 21.52 32.41
CA ALA A 470 -10.97 21.18 33.17
C ALA A 470 -10.79 19.85 33.92
N THR A 471 -11.45 19.70 35.06
CA THR A 471 -11.63 18.37 35.67
C THR A 471 -13.03 17.90 35.28
N LEU A 472 -13.13 16.78 34.57
CA LEU A 472 -14.40 16.29 34.01
C LEU A 472 -15.41 16.03 35.14
N LEU A 473 -14.94 15.38 36.21
CA LEU A 473 -15.65 15.29 37.49
C LEU A 473 -14.69 15.02 38.66
N THR A 474 -15.16 15.31 39.88
CA THR A 474 -14.52 14.88 41.13
C THR A 474 -15.51 14.01 41.89
N ILE A 475 -15.11 12.80 42.27
CA ILE A 475 -15.98 11.82 42.93
C ILE A 475 -16.33 12.29 44.35
N GLU A 476 -17.60 12.17 44.75
CA GLU A 476 -18.08 12.65 46.05
C GLU A 476 -17.36 11.98 47.24
N ARG A 477 -17.11 12.75 48.30
CA ARG A 477 -16.40 12.24 49.50
C ARG A 477 -17.25 11.22 50.24
N GLY A 478 -16.73 9.99 50.36
CA GLY A 478 -17.39 8.87 51.01
C GLY A 478 -17.93 7.82 50.04
N THR A 479 -17.87 8.05 48.73
CA THR A 479 -18.08 7.02 47.71
C THR A 479 -17.09 5.89 47.91
N ARG A 480 -17.59 4.66 48.06
CA ARG A 480 -16.80 3.46 48.31
C ARG A 480 -17.17 2.35 47.35
N LEU A 481 -16.18 1.85 46.62
CA LEU A 481 -16.33 0.80 45.64
C LEU A 481 -15.94 -0.55 46.25
N ALA A 482 -16.93 -1.46 46.38
CA ALA A 482 -16.72 -2.79 46.92
C ALA A 482 -15.95 -3.70 45.93
N PRO A 483 -15.26 -4.76 46.38
CA PRO A 483 -14.70 -5.79 45.51
C PRO A 483 -15.76 -6.36 44.57
N GLY A 484 -15.44 -6.46 43.27
CA GLY A 484 -16.38 -6.97 42.27
C GLY A 484 -17.55 -6.04 41.96
N ALA A 485 -17.44 -4.75 42.28
CA ALA A 485 -18.44 -3.73 41.95
C ALA A 485 -17.87 -2.67 41.00
N ALA A 486 -18.78 -2.09 40.22
CA ALA A 486 -18.57 -1.00 39.28
C ALA A 486 -19.08 0.34 39.84
N TRP A 487 -18.57 1.45 39.27
CA TRP A 487 -19.03 2.82 39.51
C TRP A 487 -19.09 3.55 38.16
N VAL A 488 -20.26 4.08 37.79
CA VAL A 488 -20.50 4.64 36.44
C VAL A 488 -20.63 6.16 36.49
N ALA A 489 -19.97 6.85 35.55
CA ALA A 489 -20.25 8.24 35.22
C ALA A 489 -20.67 8.39 33.76
N ALA A 490 -21.75 9.14 33.48
CA ALA A 490 -22.31 9.27 32.14
C ALA A 490 -22.66 10.71 31.74
N LEU A 491 -22.74 10.97 30.43
CA LEU A 491 -23.05 12.29 29.87
C LEU A 491 -24.49 12.72 30.16
N GLU A 492 -24.67 13.93 30.70
CA GLU A 492 -25.98 14.51 30.96
C GLU A 492 -26.87 14.56 29.71
N GLY A 493 -28.02 13.88 29.79
CA GLY A 493 -29.00 13.78 28.71
C GLY A 493 -29.10 12.40 28.05
N THR A 494 -28.11 11.52 28.26
CA THR A 494 -28.14 10.13 27.75
C THR A 494 -28.97 9.19 28.62
N ALA A 495 -29.30 8.02 28.07
CA ALA A 495 -29.96 6.94 28.80
C ALA A 495 -29.13 6.45 30.00
N ALA A 496 -27.81 6.27 29.83
CA ALA A 496 -26.90 5.82 30.90
C ALA A 496 -26.89 6.77 32.11
N ALA A 497 -27.01 8.09 31.89
CA ALA A 497 -27.09 9.07 32.97
C ALA A 497 -28.35 8.94 33.84
N ALA A 498 -29.37 8.17 33.45
CA ALA A 498 -30.52 7.89 34.31
C ALA A 498 -30.16 6.98 35.51
N SER A 499 -29.18 6.10 35.35
CA SER A 499 -28.76 5.09 36.35
C SER A 499 -27.32 5.25 36.87
N ALA A 500 -26.48 6.05 36.21
CA ALA A 500 -25.10 6.30 36.62
C ALA A 500 -24.97 6.94 38.03
N ASP A 501 -23.92 6.57 38.76
CA ASP A 501 -23.57 7.11 40.08
C ASP A 501 -23.18 8.60 40.03
N ALA A 502 -22.62 9.05 38.90
CA ALA A 502 -22.27 10.44 38.64
C ALA A 502 -22.59 10.85 37.20
N ARG A 503 -22.51 12.17 36.95
CA ARG A 503 -22.77 12.77 35.65
C ARG A 503 -21.72 13.80 35.29
N PHE A 504 -21.47 13.96 34.00
CA PHE A 504 -20.63 15.01 33.42
C PHE A 504 -21.33 15.67 32.23
N SER A 505 -20.95 16.90 31.87
CA SER A 505 -21.63 17.69 30.84
C SER A 505 -20.78 18.00 29.60
N THR A 506 -19.46 17.80 29.67
CA THR A 506 -18.55 17.80 28.51
C THR A 506 -18.53 16.39 27.89
N PRO A 507 -18.79 16.23 26.58
CA PRO A 507 -18.69 14.92 25.94
C PRO A 507 -17.23 14.56 25.67
N PHE A 508 -16.96 13.26 25.62
CA PHE A 508 -15.87 12.70 24.84
C PHE A 508 -16.10 13.04 23.36
N ASP A 509 -15.04 13.37 22.64
CA ASP A 509 -15.11 13.59 21.20
C ASP A 509 -14.87 12.26 20.49
N PHE A 510 -15.76 11.91 19.56
CA PHE A 510 -15.70 10.68 18.77
C PHE A 510 -14.39 10.56 17.97
N LEU A 511 -13.79 11.69 17.57
CA LEU A 511 -12.53 11.74 16.82
C LEU A 511 -11.29 11.45 17.68
N GLY A 512 -11.46 11.37 19.00
CA GLY A 512 -10.35 11.12 19.91
C GLY A 512 -10.64 11.61 21.31
N THR A 513 -10.55 10.69 22.26
CA THR A 513 -10.73 10.95 23.67
C THR A 513 -9.74 10.14 24.49
N GLY A 514 -9.35 10.68 25.63
CA GLY A 514 -8.73 9.89 26.68
C GLY A 514 -9.45 10.06 28.01
N VAL A 515 -9.33 9.08 28.88
CA VAL A 515 -9.67 9.20 30.29
C VAL A 515 -8.40 9.09 31.11
N TRP A 516 -8.19 10.01 32.05
CA TRP A 516 -7.16 9.91 33.09
C TRP A 516 -7.83 9.84 34.45
N VAL A 517 -7.51 8.81 35.23
CA VAL A 517 -8.03 8.59 36.59
C VAL A 517 -6.92 8.84 37.59
N GLU A 518 -7.12 9.76 38.53
CA GLU A 518 -6.18 9.98 39.63
C GLU A 518 -6.85 9.97 41.01
N ASP A 519 -6.10 9.46 42.00
CA ASP A 519 -6.57 9.43 43.39
C ASP A 519 -6.61 10.83 44.02
N ALA A 520 -7.18 10.92 45.22
CA ALA A 520 -7.26 12.17 45.98
C ALA A 520 -5.89 12.78 46.36
N GLY A 521 -4.77 12.09 46.10
CA GLY A 521 -3.40 12.60 46.20
C GLY A 521 -2.81 13.11 44.88
N GLY A 522 -3.51 12.95 43.75
CA GLY A 522 -3.05 13.35 42.42
C GLY A 522 -2.14 12.33 41.72
N ARG A 523 -2.18 11.05 42.14
CA ARG A 523 -1.42 9.97 41.52
C ARG A 523 -2.29 9.24 40.48
N ARG A 524 -1.76 9.02 39.26
CA ARG A 524 -2.36 8.15 38.21
C ARG A 524 -2.73 6.79 38.82
N VAL A 525 -4.00 6.42 38.71
CA VAL A 525 -4.52 5.11 39.12
C VAL A 525 -4.62 4.22 37.89
N ASP A 526 -5.23 4.75 36.84
CA ASP A 526 -5.35 4.17 35.51
C ASP A 526 -5.60 5.31 34.50
N SER A 527 -5.61 4.99 33.22
CA SER A 527 -6.05 5.85 32.14
C SER A 527 -6.52 5.00 30.96
N LEU A 528 -6.99 5.61 29.87
CA LEU A 528 -7.35 4.94 28.63
C LEU A 528 -7.27 5.95 27.47
N GLY A 529 -6.66 5.58 26.34
CA GLY A 529 -6.74 6.34 25.09
C GLY A 529 -7.59 5.63 24.03
N VAL A 530 -8.55 6.34 23.44
CA VAL A 530 -9.31 5.93 22.24
C VAL A 530 -9.14 7.03 21.20
N TYR A 531 -8.53 6.73 20.05
CA TYR A 531 -8.19 7.75 19.06
C TYR A 531 -8.55 7.33 17.63
N LEU A 532 -8.78 8.33 16.78
CA LEU A 532 -8.99 8.14 15.34
C LEU A 532 -7.68 7.68 14.69
N ALA A 533 -7.44 6.37 14.68
CA ALA A 533 -6.36 5.79 13.90
C ALA A 533 -6.71 5.87 12.40
N ASN A 534 -5.88 6.63 11.67
CA ASN A 534 -5.78 6.68 10.22
C ASN A 534 -7.09 6.55 9.42
N GLU A 535 -8.11 7.38 9.69
CA GLU A 535 -9.10 7.63 8.64
C GLU A 535 -8.46 8.50 7.57
N MET A 536 -8.25 7.94 6.39
CA MET A 536 -7.81 8.65 5.18
C MET A 536 -6.40 9.30 5.26
N ASP A 537 -5.36 8.47 5.40
CA ASP A 537 -3.94 8.82 5.22
C ASP A 537 -3.41 9.90 6.19
N GLN A 538 -3.48 9.64 7.50
CA GLN A 538 -2.86 10.46 8.53
C GLN A 538 -2.04 9.63 9.55
N PRO A 539 -0.84 10.09 9.98
CA PRO A 539 -0.01 9.42 10.97
C PRO A 539 -0.50 9.65 12.42
N ASP A 540 -1.68 9.12 12.75
CA ASP A 540 -2.45 9.52 13.94
C ASP A 540 -2.55 8.49 15.08
N GLU A 541 -1.48 7.73 15.37
CA GLU A 541 -1.32 7.15 16.72
C GLU A 541 -1.06 8.27 17.73
N ARG A 542 -2.17 8.81 18.27
CA ARG A 542 -2.19 10.08 18.99
C ARG A 542 -1.39 10.00 20.30
N LEU A 543 -0.27 10.71 20.35
CA LEU A 543 0.55 10.85 21.55
C LEU A 543 -0.27 11.54 22.66
N SER A 544 -0.68 10.76 23.66
CA SER A 544 -1.45 11.25 24.81
C SER A 544 -0.95 10.65 26.13
N PRO A 545 -0.89 11.42 27.23
CA PRO A 545 -0.67 10.85 28.57
C PRO A 545 -1.86 9.99 29.05
N CYS A 546 -3.03 10.06 28.41
CA CYS A 546 -4.14 9.15 28.68
C CYS A 546 -3.90 7.74 28.11
N THR A 547 -3.18 7.61 27.00
CA THR A 547 -2.82 6.31 26.42
C THR A 547 -1.84 5.55 27.32
N LYS A 548 -1.89 4.22 27.30
CA LYS A 548 -0.76 3.34 27.70
C LYS A 548 -0.45 2.43 26.51
N GLY A 549 0.83 2.28 26.14
CA GLY A 549 1.22 1.53 24.94
C GLY A 549 0.56 2.07 23.67
N VAL A 550 -0.07 1.19 22.89
CA VAL A 550 -0.89 1.51 21.71
C VAL A 550 -2.35 1.75 22.14
N SER A 551 -2.96 2.82 21.64
CA SER A 551 -4.35 3.21 21.91
C SER A 551 -5.41 2.28 21.28
N LEU A 552 -6.67 2.40 21.73
CA LEU A 552 -7.82 1.83 21.02
C LEU A 552 -8.24 2.72 19.85
N THR A 553 -8.95 2.17 18.85
CA THR A 553 -9.34 2.92 17.65
C THR A 553 -10.85 3.20 17.61
N THR A 554 -11.21 4.44 17.30
CA THR A 554 -12.60 4.97 17.31
C THR A 554 -13.64 4.04 16.66
N PHE A 555 -13.29 3.34 15.58
CA PHE A 555 -14.25 2.59 14.75
C PHE A 555 -14.44 1.13 15.16
N GLN A 556 -13.69 0.61 16.12
CA GLN A 556 -13.83 -0.79 16.57
C GLN A 556 -15.25 -1.14 17.07
N PRO A 557 -15.98 -0.29 17.83
CA PRO A 557 -17.32 -0.63 18.32
C PRO A 557 -18.45 -0.45 17.29
N ASP A 558 -19.26 -1.51 17.10
CA ASP A 558 -20.59 -1.37 16.48
C ASP A 558 -21.59 -0.75 17.47
N ARG A 559 -21.84 0.53 17.25
CA ARG A 559 -22.72 1.35 18.09
C ARG A 559 -24.21 1.13 17.79
N LEU A 560 -24.58 0.50 16.67
CA LEU A 560 -25.98 0.10 16.39
C LEU A 560 -26.36 -1.23 17.06
N ARG A 561 -25.40 -2.13 17.33
CA ARG A 561 -25.58 -3.23 18.31
C ARG A 561 -25.35 -2.78 19.77
N GLY A 562 -24.89 -1.55 19.97
CA GLY A 562 -24.67 -0.95 21.30
C GLY A 562 -23.39 -1.44 21.98
N GLU A 563 -22.33 -1.64 21.20
CA GLU A 563 -21.03 -2.11 21.68
C GLU A 563 -20.12 -0.99 22.17
N THR A 564 -19.18 -1.37 23.04
CA THR A 564 -18.32 -0.48 23.83
C THR A 564 -16.97 -1.15 24.10
N TYR A 565 -15.98 -0.38 24.55
CA TYR A 565 -14.68 -0.94 24.93
C TYR A 565 -14.75 -1.51 26.35
N GLN A 566 -14.69 -2.83 26.50
CA GLN A 566 -14.73 -3.54 27.78
C GLN A 566 -13.37 -4.17 28.12
N ARG A 567 -12.93 -4.02 29.38
CA ARG A 567 -11.62 -4.48 29.80
C ARG A 567 -11.54 -6.01 29.90
N SER A 568 -10.51 -6.56 29.25
CA SER A 568 -10.12 -7.96 29.37
C SER A 568 -8.79 -8.17 30.14
N ARG A 569 -7.76 -7.37 29.85
CA ARG A 569 -6.39 -7.59 30.36
C ARG A 569 -5.84 -6.36 31.09
N PHE A 570 -4.59 -6.51 31.55
CA PHE A 570 -3.83 -5.57 32.37
C PHE A 570 -2.33 -5.67 32.01
N THR A 571 -2.03 -5.54 30.72
CA THR A 571 -0.69 -5.60 30.13
C THR A 571 0.06 -4.28 30.29
N GLY A 572 -0.64 -3.15 30.18
CA GLY A 572 -0.06 -1.81 30.02
C GLY A 572 -0.11 -1.26 28.58
N SER A 573 -0.77 -1.95 27.65
CA SER A 573 -1.18 -1.39 26.34
C SER A 573 -2.70 -1.36 26.24
N ASP A 574 -3.30 -0.24 25.83
CA ASP A 574 -4.77 -0.11 25.76
C ASP A 574 -5.39 -1.08 24.74
N ALA A 575 -4.76 -1.24 23.57
CA ALA A 575 -5.12 -2.22 22.54
C ALA A 575 -5.02 -3.70 22.97
N ASP A 576 -4.26 -4.02 24.04
CA ASP A 576 -4.23 -5.38 24.64
C ASP A 576 -5.20 -5.50 25.83
N ASP A 577 -5.51 -4.38 26.48
CA ASP A 577 -6.26 -4.33 27.74
C ASP A 577 -7.77 -4.45 27.51
N PHE A 578 -8.30 -4.03 26.37
CA PHE A 578 -9.73 -3.97 26.08
C PHE A 578 -10.11 -4.79 24.84
N VAL A 579 -11.39 -5.14 24.75
CA VAL A 579 -12.03 -5.72 23.57
C VAL A 579 -13.41 -5.08 23.38
N VAL A 580 -13.96 -5.12 22.17
CA VAL A 580 -15.31 -4.62 21.88
C VAL A 580 -16.37 -5.67 22.21
N ARG A 581 -17.41 -5.26 22.95
CA ARG A 581 -18.62 -6.05 23.24
C ARG A 581 -19.82 -5.14 23.56
N ALA A 582 -21.04 -5.66 23.38
CA ALA A 582 -22.30 -5.05 23.82
C ALA A 582 -22.27 -4.58 25.29
N ALA A 583 -22.72 -3.32 25.53
CA ALA A 583 -22.52 -2.58 26.77
C ALA A 583 -23.09 -3.24 28.05
N THR A 584 -22.36 -3.10 29.17
CA THR A 584 -22.66 -3.68 30.49
C THR A 584 -22.69 -2.68 31.67
N PRO A 585 -23.11 -1.40 31.52
CA PRO A 585 -22.89 -0.36 32.53
C PRO A 585 -23.48 -0.70 33.89
N GLY A 586 -22.61 -0.74 34.91
CA GLY A 586 -22.90 -1.11 36.29
C GLY A 586 -22.58 -2.58 36.63
N VAL A 587 -22.01 -3.35 35.71
CA VAL A 587 -21.67 -4.78 35.89
C VAL A 587 -20.18 -5.00 35.64
N LEU A 588 -19.43 -5.25 36.72
CA LEU A 588 -18.00 -5.52 36.63
C LEU A 588 -17.70 -6.96 36.17
N ASP A 589 -17.94 -7.24 34.90
CA ASP A 589 -17.40 -8.41 34.22
C ASP A 589 -16.05 -8.08 33.56
N ARG A 590 -15.12 -9.04 33.58
CA ARG A 590 -13.89 -8.96 32.78
C ARG A 590 -14.15 -9.69 31.48
N ALA A 591 -14.12 -8.98 30.36
CA ALA A 591 -14.35 -9.54 29.05
C ALA A 591 -13.34 -10.66 28.73
N GLU A 592 -13.75 -11.70 28.01
CA GLU A 592 -12.84 -12.75 27.55
C GLU A 592 -12.04 -12.24 26.33
N TRP A 593 -10.71 -12.21 26.44
CA TRP A 593 -9.82 -11.97 25.30
C TRP A 593 -9.81 -13.20 24.41
N THR A 594 -9.68 -12.99 23.11
CA THR A 594 -9.53 -14.07 22.14
C THR A 594 -8.28 -13.85 21.29
N ASP A 595 -7.33 -14.78 21.37
CA ASP A 595 -6.09 -14.71 20.58
C ASP A 595 -6.37 -15.01 19.09
N VAL A 596 -5.59 -14.42 18.18
CA VAL A 596 -5.94 -14.27 16.76
C VAL A 596 -6.02 -15.61 16.03
N GLU A 597 -5.14 -16.54 16.35
CA GLU A 597 -5.12 -17.90 15.80
C GLU A 597 -6.40 -18.67 16.17
N ALA A 598 -7.00 -18.36 17.32
CA ALA A 598 -8.28 -18.92 17.73
C ALA A 598 -9.46 -18.32 16.95
N ILE A 599 -9.35 -17.07 16.48
CA ILE A 599 -10.32 -16.45 15.54
C ILE A 599 -10.26 -17.20 14.21
N ALA A 600 -9.07 -17.25 13.59
CA ALA A 600 -8.82 -17.95 12.33
C ALA A 600 -9.26 -19.43 12.36
N GLN A 601 -8.91 -20.16 13.42
CA GLN A 601 -9.31 -21.56 13.58
C GLN A 601 -10.82 -21.75 13.72
N ARG A 602 -11.54 -20.84 14.40
CA ARG A 602 -13.00 -20.91 14.52
C ARG A 602 -13.70 -20.62 13.19
N ALA A 603 -13.30 -19.59 12.46
CA ALA A 603 -13.83 -19.27 11.13
C ALA A 603 -13.66 -20.45 10.16
N THR A 604 -12.42 -20.95 10.04
CA THR A 604 -12.10 -22.11 9.20
C THR A 604 -12.92 -23.36 9.59
N THR A 605 -13.07 -23.63 10.88
CA THR A 605 -13.87 -24.77 11.39
C THR A 605 -15.37 -24.60 11.11
N ARG A 606 -15.89 -23.38 11.21
CA ARG A 606 -17.29 -23.00 10.91
C ARG A 606 -17.60 -23.23 9.43
N LEU A 607 -16.83 -22.59 8.55
CA LEU A 607 -17.01 -22.63 7.09
C LEU A 607 -16.81 -24.05 6.53
N ALA A 608 -15.79 -24.77 6.99
CA ALA A 608 -15.59 -26.18 6.64
C ALA A 608 -16.70 -27.11 7.21
N ALA A 609 -17.50 -26.67 8.17
CA ALA A 609 -18.71 -27.39 8.62
C ALA A 609 -19.97 -26.97 7.84
N GLU A 610 -20.02 -25.78 7.26
CA GLU A 610 -21.10 -25.27 6.41
C GLU A 610 -21.08 -25.93 5.03
N LEU A 611 -19.95 -25.86 4.34
CA LEU A 611 -19.75 -26.52 3.04
C LEU A 611 -20.01 -28.04 3.08
N ARG A 612 -19.78 -28.69 4.23
CA ARG A 612 -20.16 -30.11 4.42
C ARG A 612 -21.68 -30.31 4.46
N ARG A 613 -22.44 -29.43 5.13
CA ARG A 613 -23.91 -29.49 5.15
C ARG A 613 -24.51 -29.17 3.77
N GLU A 614 -23.90 -28.26 3.03
CA GLU A 614 -24.26 -27.96 1.63
C GLU A 614 -24.01 -29.15 0.72
N ARG A 615 -22.80 -29.75 0.75
CA ARG A 615 -22.46 -30.98 0.00
C ARG A 615 -23.42 -32.13 0.35
N GLU A 616 -23.79 -32.30 1.62
CA GLU A 616 -24.79 -33.29 2.05
C GLU A 616 -26.20 -32.98 1.53
N HIS A 617 -26.66 -31.71 1.58
CA HIS A 617 -27.94 -31.31 1.00
C HIS A 617 -27.98 -31.46 -0.52
N ALA A 618 -26.94 -31.03 -1.24
CA ALA A 618 -26.81 -31.17 -2.68
C ALA A 618 -26.83 -32.64 -3.11
N ALA A 619 -26.10 -33.52 -2.40
CA ALA A 619 -26.15 -34.96 -2.63
C ALA A 619 -27.55 -35.56 -2.39
N VAL A 620 -28.29 -35.07 -1.38
CA VAL A 620 -29.68 -35.47 -1.10
C VAL A 620 -30.67 -34.93 -2.14
N GLN A 621 -30.43 -33.75 -2.72
CA GLN A 621 -31.23 -33.25 -3.84
C GLN A 621 -30.95 -34.02 -5.13
N LEU A 622 -29.67 -34.25 -5.47
CA LEU A 622 -29.26 -35.02 -6.63
C LEU A 622 -29.77 -36.46 -6.57
N ALA A 623 -29.76 -37.09 -5.39
CA ALA A 623 -30.35 -38.41 -5.16
C ALA A 623 -31.89 -38.44 -5.32
N ARG A 624 -32.57 -37.29 -5.38
CA ARG A 624 -34.00 -37.16 -5.69
C ARG A 624 -34.24 -36.90 -7.18
N THR A 625 -33.47 -36.04 -7.84
CA THR A 625 -33.60 -35.78 -9.29
C THR A 625 -33.15 -36.97 -10.14
N VAL A 626 -32.09 -37.68 -9.75
CA VAL A 626 -31.64 -38.94 -10.40
C VAL A 626 -32.66 -40.08 -10.27
N ALA A 627 -33.68 -39.94 -9.41
CA ALA A 627 -34.79 -40.89 -9.31
C ALA A 627 -35.94 -40.61 -10.30
N ASP A 628 -35.97 -39.44 -10.97
CA ASP A 628 -37.11 -38.99 -11.78
C ASP A 628 -36.80 -38.88 -13.29
N ASP A 629 -35.61 -38.41 -13.71
CA ASP A 629 -35.27 -38.29 -15.14
C ASP A 629 -34.53 -39.52 -15.70
N GLY A 630 -35.27 -40.37 -16.41
CA GLY A 630 -34.75 -41.56 -17.06
C GLY A 630 -35.28 -41.76 -18.48
N SER A 631 -34.73 -41.07 -19.48
CA SER A 631 -34.86 -41.52 -20.88
C SER A 631 -33.66 -41.20 -21.79
N THR A 632 -33.23 -42.19 -22.58
CA THR A 632 -32.06 -42.09 -23.47
C THR A 632 -32.40 -41.73 -24.92
N ARG A 633 -31.72 -40.74 -25.51
CA ARG A 633 -31.65 -40.45 -26.95
C ARG A 633 -30.34 -39.70 -27.25
N SER A 634 -29.58 -39.91 -28.35
CA SER A 634 -29.71 -40.86 -29.47
C SER A 634 -28.31 -41.21 -30.03
N ARG A 635 -28.06 -42.47 -30.42
CA ARG A 635 -26.97 -42.83 -31.36
C ARG A 635 -27.39 -43.98 -32.28
N ARG A 636 -27.61 -43.71 -33.58
CA ARG A 636 -27.81 -44.72 -34.66
C ARG A 636 -27.54 -44.18 -36.08
N ILE A 637 -26.36 -43.58 -36.30
CA ILE A 637 -25.66 -43.66 -37.59
C ILE A 637 -24.19 -43.92 -37.25
N ALA A 638 -23.62 -45.00 -37.81
CA ALA A 638 -22.22 -45.42 -37.83
C ALA A 638 -22.15 -46.97 -37.91
N ARG A 639 -21.96 -47.52 -39.13
CA ARG A 639 -21.38 -48.87 -39.36
C ARG A 639 -21.25 -49.28 -40.84
N ASP A 640 -22.00 -48.66 -41.75
CA ASP A 640 -22.10 -49.11 -43.16
C ASP A 640 -21.33 -48.20 -44.15
N GLY A 641 -20.31 -47.49 -43.66
CA GLY A 641 -19.40 -46.65 -44.46
C GLY A 641 -18.15 -47.39 -44.93
N VAL A 642 -17.65 -47.03 -46.11
CA VAL A 642 -16.35 -47.50 -46.63
C VAL A 642 -15.26 -46.51 -46.24
N ALA A 643 -14.05 -46.99 -45.94
CA ALA A 643 -12.90 -46.11 -45.67
C ALA A 643 -12.62 -45.18 -46.86
N ALA A 644 -12.47 -43.90 -46.58
CA ALA A 644 -12.25 -42.88 -47.60
C ALA A 644 -10.82 -42.97 -48.18
N VAL A 645 -10.69 -42.83 -49.49
CA VAL A 645 -9.37 -42.73 -50.15
C VAL A 645 -8.90 -41.28 -50.04
N VAL A 646 -8.10 -41.00 -49.01
CA VAL A 646 -7.41 -39.72 -48.84
C VAL A 646 -6.30 -39.63 -49.90
N VAL A 647 -6.41 -38.69 -50.84
CA VAL A 647 -5.41 -38.49 -51.91
C VAL A 647 -4.43 -37.35 -51.61
N GLU A 648 -4.85 -36.37 -50.82
CA GLU A 648 -3.99 -35.32 -50.28
C GLU A 648 -4.40 -35.08 -48.82
N ALA A 649 -3.43 -34.85 -47.94
CA ALA A 649 -3.66 -34.40 -46.57
C ALA A 649 -2.67 -33.30 -46.22
N ALA A 650 -3.04 -32.42 -45.29
CA ALA A 650 -2.15 -31.39 -44.75
C ALA A 650 -2.59 -31.00 -43.33
N ARG A 651 -1.66 -30.38 -42.60
CA ARG A 651 -1.95 -29.73 -41.31
C ARG A 651 -1.55 -28.26 -41.35
N GLY A 652 -2.26 -27.46 -40.57
CA GLY A 652 -1.89 -26.09 -40.25
C GLY A 652 -2.50 -25.70 -38.91
N ALA A 653 -2.44 -24.41 -38.61
CA ALA A 653 -3.22 -23.78 -37.55
C ALA A 653 -3.64 -22.38 -38.03
N THR A 654 -4.61 -21.77 -37.36
CA THR A 654 -4.99 -20.36 -37.60
C THR A 654 -5.08 -19.59 -36.29
N GLU A 655 -4.51 -18.39 -36.27
CA GLU A 655 -4.72 -17.43 -35.19
C GLU A 655 -5.91 -16.52 -35.50
N GLY A 656 -6.49 -15.89 -34.47
CA GLY A 656 -7.62 -14.95 -34.64
C GLY A 656 -8.94 -15.61 -35.06
N GLY A 657 -9.06 -16.93 -34.93
CA GLY A 657 -10.29 -17.68 -35.20
C GLY A 657 -10.13 -18.84 -36.19
N PRO A 658 -11.26 -19.44 -36.63
CA PRO A 658 -11.25 -20.60 -37.52
C PRO A 658 -10.79 -20.22 -38.94
N LEU A 659 -10.34 -21.23 -39.70
CA LEU A 659 -9.87 -21.06 -41.08
C LEU A 659 -11.01 -20.62 -42.00
N VAL A 660 -11.03 -19.33 -42.37
CA VAL A 660 -11.96 -18.75 -43.36
C VAL A 660 -11.46 -18.99 -44.79
N GLU A 661 -10.16 -18.75 -45.02
CA GLU A 661 -9.50 -18.93 -46.32
C GLU A 661 -9.33 -20.39 -46.72
N HIS A 662 -8.95 -20.66 -47.97
CA HIS A 662 -8.77 -22.04 -48.42
C HIS A 662 -7.68 -22.79 -47.63
N ARG A 663 -6.58 -22.11 -47.30
CA ARG A 663 -5.40 -22.69 -46.62
C ARG A 663 -4.72 -21.61 -45.79
N ALA A 664 -4.19 -21.97 -44.61
CA ALA A 664 -3.35 -21.06 -43.84
C ALA A 664 -1.93 -20.91 -44.44
N PRO A 665 -1.25 -19.78 -44.22
CA PRO A 665 0.19 -19.68 -44.45
C PRO A 665 0.94 -20.77 -43.66
N GLY A 666 2.00 -21.34 -44.25
CA GLY A 666 2.81 -22.37 -43.58
C GLY A 666 2.19 -23.78 -43.52
N GLU A 667 1.03 -24.02 -44.13
CA GLU A 667 0.38 -25.35 -44.18
C GLU A 667 1.35 -26.45 -44.67
N VAL A 668 1.51 -27.52 -43.88
CA VAL A 668 2.45 -28.62 -44.12
C VAL A 668 1.72 -29.85 -44.67
N PRO A 669 2.10 -30.38 -45.85
CA PRO A 669 1.56 -31.63 -46.36
C PRO A 669 1.82 -32.83 -45.45
N LEU A 670 0.85 -33.74 -45.35
CA LEU A 670 0.94 -35.00 -44.62
C LEU A 670 0.90 -36.18 -45.60
N ALA A 671 1.64 -37.24 -45.29
CA ALA A 671 1.62 -38.47 -46.07
C ALA A 671 0.25 -39.18 -45.92
N PRO A 672 -0.51 -39.46 -47.00
CA PRO A 672 -1.76 -40.19 -46.89
C PRO A 672 -1.55 -41.63 -46.41
N SER A 673 -2.35 -42.07 -45.44
CA SER A 673 -2.28 -43.40 -44.85
C SER A 673 -2.89 -44.47 -45.77
N GLY A 674 -2.20 -44.84 -46.86
CA GLY A 674 -2.73 -45.80 -47.84
C GLY A 674 -1.84 -46.14 -49.03
N ALA A 675 -0.65 -46.71 -48.81
CA ALA A 675 0.18 -47.29 -49.87
C ALA A 675 0.54 -48.76 -49.54
N PRO A 676 0.31 -49.74 -50.43
CA PRO A 676 0.80 -51.12 -50.24
C PRO A 676 2.32 -51.22 -50.48
N ASP A 677 3.03 -52.02 -49.67
CA ASP A 677 4.48 -52.23 -49.79
C ASP A 677 4.92 -52.74 -51.18
N GLY A 678 5.96 -52.12 -51.76
CA GLY A 678 6.22 -52.21 -53.21
C GLY A 678 7.67 -52.20 -53.73
N ALA A 679 8.70 -52.25 -52.87
CA ALA A 679 10.14 -52.38 -53.25
C ALA A 679 10.77 -51.24 -54.10
N PRO A 680 12.10 -51.24 -54.38
CA PRO A 680 13.25 -51.78 -53.62
C PRO A 680 14.36 -50.71 -53.34
N ASP A 681 15.46 -51.16 -52.74
CA ASP A 681 16.65 -50.43 -52.25
C ASP A 681 17.41 -49.55 -53.29
N GLY A 682 18.09 -48.46 -52.85
CA GLY A 682 18.57 -47.39 -53.77
C GLY A 682 19.46 -46.23 -53.28
N ALA A 683 20.41 -46.45 -52.36
CA ALA A 683 21.70 -45.73 -52.15
C ALA A 683 21.94 -44.20 -52.45
N VAL A 684 22.37 -43.45 -51.41
CA VAL A 684 23.46 -42.39 -51.37
C VAL A 684 23.22 -41.06 -52.14
N ASP A 685 23.49 -39.83 -51.65
CA ASP A 685 24.17 -39.20 -50.47
C ASP A 685 23.43 -37.87 -50.07
N GLY A 686 23.83 -36.96 -49.16
CA GLY A 686 24.98 -36.83 -48.25
C GLY A 686 25.26 -35.37 -47.79
N THR A 687 25.70 -35.14 -46.54
CA THR A 687 26.07 -33.84 -45.87
C THR A 687 24.90 -32.83 -45.65
N VAL A 688 24.89 -31.89 -44.68
CA VAL A 688 25.95 -31.11 -43.95
C VAL A 688 25.64 -30.96 -42.43
N ASP A 689 26.66 -30.65 -41.62
CA ASP A 689 26.63 -30.33 -40.17
C ASP A 689 25.84 -29.05 -39.79
N GLY A 690 25.47 -28.76 -38.54
CA GLY A 690 25.60 -29.52 -37.27
C GLY A 690 25.29 -28.65 -36.02
N ALA A 691 25.01 -29.27 -34.86
CA ALA A 691 24.71 -28.62 -33.57
C ALA A 691 25.16 -29.52 -32.37
N PRO A 692 25.39 -28.97 -31.15
CA PRO A 692 26.00 -29.71 -30.02
C PRO A 692 25.04 -30.63 -29.23
N ASN A 693 25.61 -31.50 -28.38
CA ASN A 693 24.95 -32.67 -27.77
C ASN A 693 24.56 -32.52 -26.27
N GLY A 694 23.49 -33.23 -25.87
CA GLY A 694 23.20 -33.67 -24.49
C GLY A 694 21.74 -33.43 -24.06
N ALA A 695 20.94 -34.41 -23.60
CA ALA A 695 21.17 -35.85 -23.40
C ALA A 695 19.93 -36.69 -23.87
N PRO A 696 19.58 -37.89 -23.35
CA PRO A 696 19.66 -39.07 -24.22
C PRO A 696 18.35 -39.83 -24.52
N GLY A 697 18.17 -40.17 -25.80
CA GLY A 697 17.84 -41.54 -26.24
C GLY A 697 16.41 -42.06 -26.07
N GLY A 698 15.51 -41.72 -27.01
CA GLY A 698 14.14 -42.28 -27.08
C GLY A 698 13.57 -42.35 -28.50
N ALA A 699 14.25 -43.00 -29.45
CA ALA A 699 13.87 -42.98 -30.87
C ALA A 699 13.11 -44.22 -31.34
N VAL A 700 11.83 -44.05 -31.73
CA VAL A 700 11.14 -44.92 -32.70
C VAL A 700 10.27 -44.03 -33.60
N GLY A 701 10.59 -43.98 -34.89
CA GLY A 701 9.74 -43.32 -35.89
C GLY A 701 8.58 -44.24 -36.29
N GLY A 702 7.34 -43.84 -35.98
CA GLY A 702 6.12 -44.42 -36.54
C GLY A 702 5.64 -43.69 -37.79
N PRO A 703 4.65 -44.21 -38.53
CA PRO A 703 4.00 -43.46 -39.61
C PRO A 703 3.38 -42.18 -39.06
N THR A 704 3.52 -41.06 -39.77
CA THR A 704 2.95 -39.77 -39.35
C THR A 704 1.43 -39.87 -39.27
N ALA A 705 0.90 -39.86 -38.04
CA ALA A 705 -0.53 -39.76 -37.81
C ALA A 705 -1.08 -38.47 -38.43
N LEU A 706 -2.35 -38.53 -38.86
CA LEU A 706 -3.07 -37.40 -39.46
C LEU A 706 -3.48 -36.41 -38.37
N THR A 707 -2.48 -35.69 -37.84
CA THR A 707 -2.53 -34.96 -36.58
C THR A 707 -1.95 -33.54 -36.67
N ALA A 708 -2.66 -32.58 -36.08
CA ALA A 708 -2.23 -31.22 -35.81
C ALA A 708 -2.41 -30.90 -34.32
N SER A 709 -1.55 -30.06 -33.76
CA SER A 709 -1.59 -29.65 -32.36
C SER A 709 -0.93 -28.27 -32.21
N ASP A 710 -1.35 -27.53 -31.20
CA ASP A 710 -0.80 -26.23 -30.80
C ASP A 710 -1.00 -26.09 -29.28
N ASP A 711 -0.04 -25.52 -28.56
CA ASP A 711 -0.14 -25.23 -27.12
C ASP A 711 -0.23 -23.72 -26.81
N ALA A 712 0.07 -22.88 -27.81
CA ALA A 712 -0.05 -21.43 -27.76
C ALA A 712 -1.47 -20.98 -28.17
N PHE A 713 -1.56 -19.93 -28.99
CA PHE A 713 -2.82 -19.24 -29.34
C PHE A 713 -3.50 -19.76 -30.61
N ALA A 714 -2.88 -20.67 -31.38
CA ALA A 714 -3.39 -21.03 -32.69
C ALA A 714 -4.39 -22.20 -32.63
N LEU A 715 -5.32 -22.25 -33.58
CA LEU A 715 -6.34 -23.28 -33.70
C LEU A 715 -5.90 -24.37 -34.69
N PRO A 716 -5.33 -25.50 -34.24
CA PRO A 716 -4.77 -26.52 -35.12
C PRO A 716 -5.85 -27.19 -35.97
N TYR A 717 -5.50 -27.53 -37.21
CA TYR A 717 -6.39 -28.19 -38.16
C TYR A 717 -5.69 -29.26 -39.00
N VAL A 718 -6.48 -30.26 -39.42
CA VAL A 718 -6.09 -31.22 -40.46
C VAL A 718 -7.08 -31.10 -41.63
N ARG A 719 -6.55 -30.94 -42.83
CA ARG A 719 -7.31 -30.78 -44.08
C ARG A 719 -7.08 -32.01 -44.97
N PHE A 720 -8.15 -32.52 -45.58
CA PHE A 720 -8.16 -33.76 -46.36
C PHE A 720 -8.78 -33.51 -47.73
N VAL A 721 -8.22 -34.11 -48.78
CA VAL A 721 -8.88 -34.26 -50.08
C VAL A 721 -9.18 -35.74 -50.28
N LEU A 722 -10.45 -36.07 -50.42
CA LEU A 722 -10.95 -37.43 -50.64
C LEU A 722 -11.23 -37.66 -52.12
N ASP A 723 -10.79 -38.79 -52.68
CA ASP A 723 -11.30 -39.29 -53.96
C ASP A 723 -12.72 -39.87 -53.75
N THR A 724 -13.67 -39.38 -54.54
CA THR A 724 -15.08 -39.80 -54.48
C THR A 724 -15.47 -40.79 -55.57
N SER A 725 -14.54 -41.19 -56.45
CA SER A 725 -14.81 -42.10 -57.57
C SER A 725 -15.37 -43.46 -57.09
N GLY A 726 -16.54 -43.83 -57.61
CA GLY A 726 -17.27 -45.05 -57.18
C GLY A 726 -17.97 -44.95 -55.81
N THR A 727 -17.82 -43.84 -55.09
CA THR A 727 -18.59 -43.53 -53.87
C THR A 727 -19.86 -42.75 -54.22
N GLY A 728 -20.87 -42.77 -53.34
CA GLY A 728 -22.12 -42.02 -53.54
C GLY A 728 -22.02 -40.52 -53.20
N LEU A 729 -20.82 -40.03 -52.84
CA LEU A 729 -20.67 -38.76 -52.15
C LEU A 729 -21.09 -37.54 -52.99
N VAL A 730 -21.03 -37.66 -54.31
CA VAL A 730 -21.47 -36.61 -55.26
C VAL A 730 -22.99 -36.43 -55.32
N ASP A 731 -23.78 -37.43 -54.92
CA ASP A 731 -25.25 -37.43 -54.97
C ASP A 731 -25.89 -37.11 -53.60
N GLY A 732 -25.15 -36.45 -52.68
CA GLY A 732 -25.65 -36.09 -51.35
C GLY A 732 -25.30 -37.09 -50.24
N GLY A 733 -24.30 -37.94 -50.47
CA GLY A 733 -23.78 -38.89 -49.49
C GLY A 733 -23.23 -38.24 -48.21
N ALA A 734 -22.97 -39.06 -47.19
CA ALA A 734 -22.45 -38.60 -45.91
C ALA A 734 -20.95 -38.90 -45.78
N VAL A 735 -20.21 -37.95 -45.21
CA VAL A 735 -18.87 -38.19 -44.65
C VAL A 735 -18.98 -38.34 -43.14
N SER A 736 -18.10 -39.15 -42.56
CA SER A 736 -17.81 -39.10 -41.12
C SER A 736 -16.31 -39.14 -40.87
N TRP A 737 -15.89 -38.40 -39.86
CA TRP A 737 -14.54 -38.38 -39.32
C TRP A 737 -14.60 -38.91 -37.89
N THR A 738 -13.66 -39.78 -37.51
CA THR A 738 -13.48 -40.20 -36.11
C THR A 738 -12.03 -39.97 -35.71
N GLY A 739 -11.84 -39.41 -34.51
CA GLY A 739 -10.53 -39.07 -33.97
C GLY A 739 -10.64 -38.46 -32.58
N ARG A 740 -9.55 -37.86 -32.09
CA ARG A 740 -9.46 -37.22 -30.77
C ARG A 740 -9.14 -35.74 -30.90
N GLY A 741 -9.51 -34.99 -29.88
CA GLY A 741 -8.99 -33.65 -29.61
C GLY A 741 -8.67 -33.48 -28.13
N ALA A 742 -8.32 -32.26 -27.73
CA ALA A 742 -8.25 -31.90 -26.33
C ALA A 742 -9.67 -31.66 -25.79
N GLY A 743 -9.94 -32.07 -24.54
CA GLY A 743 -11.26 -31.95 -23.91
C GLY A 743 -11.77 -30.51 -23.81
N ARG A 744 -10.85 -29.55 -23.69
CA ARG A 744 -11.12 -28.11 -23.65
C ARG A 744 -11.71 -27.55 -24.96
N SER A 745 -11.48 -28.15 -26.13
CA SER A 745 -11.91 -27.56 -27.42
C SER A 745 -13.09 -28.28 -28.09
N GLU A 746 -13.89 -27.53 -28.85
CA GLU A 746 -14.81 -28.10 -29.84
C GLU A 746 -14.00 -28.56 -31.08
N LEU A 747 -14.21 -29.79 -31.55
CA LEU A 747 -13.74 -30.19 -32.88
C LEU A 747 -14.82 -29.94 -33.92
N VAL A 748 -14.50 -29.12 -34.93
CA VAL A 748 -15.41 -28.73 -36.01
C VAL A 748 -15.03 -29.44 -37.30
N LEU A 749 -15.95 -30.25 -37.84
CA LEU A 749 -15.85 -30.83 -39.18
C LEU A 749 -16.53 -29.89 -40.19
N SER A 750 -15.82 -29.51 -41.24
CA SER A 750 -16.29 -28.65 -42.32
C SER A 750 -15.98 -29.24 -43.70
N VAL A 751 -16.75 -28.82 -44.71
CA VAL A 751 -16.54 -29.12 -46.13
C VAL A 751 -16.29 -27.84 -46.93
N ARG A 752 -15.48 -27.92 -47.97
CA ARG A 752 -15.13 -26.78 -48.84
C ARG A 752 -16.25 -26.50 -49.85
N ASP A 753 -16.83 -25.29 -49.82
CA ASP A 753 -17.65 -24.79 -50.93
C ASP A 753 -16.76 -23.97 -51.89
N ALA A 754 -16.32 -24.64 -52.96
CA ALA A 754 -15.45 -24.06 -53.97
C ALA A 754 -16.11 -22.95 -54.80
N ALA A 755 -17.45 -22.87 -54.83
CA ALA A 755 -18.18 -21.83 -55.56
C ALA A 755 -18.42 -20.57 -54.69
N ALA A 756 -18.66 -20.76 -53.39
CA ALA A 756 -18.81 -19.67 -52.43
C ALA A 756 -17.46 -19.14 -51.86
N ASN A 757 -16.35 -19.78 -52.20
CA ASN A 757 -15.01 -19.59 -51.61
C ASN A 757 -14.97 -19.69 -50.07
N ALA A 758 -15.84 -20.50 -49.46
CA ALA A 758 -15.94 -20.64 -48.01
C ALA A 758 -15.75 -22.09 -47.53
N TRP A 759 -15.63 -22.25 -46.21
CA TRP A 759 -15.84 -23.52 -45.50
C TRP A 759 -17.25 -23.57 -44.90
N ARG A 760 -17.90 -24.72 -44.94
CA ARG A 760 -19.22 -24.95 -44.34
C ARG A 760 -19.13 -26.04 -43.28
N ARG A 761 -19.43 -25.68 -42.02
CA ARG A 761 -19.62 -26.62 -40.90
C ARG A 761 -20.62 -27.72 -41.30
N LEU A 762 -20.20 -28.96 -41.09
CA LEU A 762 -21.00 -30.18 -41.26
C LEU A 762 -21.57 -30.63 -39.91
N ASP A 763 -20.70 -30.72 -38.91
CA ASP A 763 -20.95 -31.21 -37.56
C ASP A 763 -19.82 -30.71 -36.65
N ALA A 764 -20.04 -30.68 -35.34
CA ALA A 764 -18.98 -30.40 -34.37
C ALA A 764 -19.34 -30.91 -32.98
N ARG A 765 -18.32 -31.11 -32.13
CA ARG A 765 -18.48 -31.67 -30.78
C ARG A 765 -17.26 -31.39 -29.92
N SER A 766 -17.47 -31.01 -28.66
CA SER A 766 -16.41 -31.00 -27.63
C SER A 766 -15.82 -32.40 -27.42
N GLY A 767 -14.51 -32.45 -27.17
CA GLY A 767 -13.83 -33.69 -26.81
C GLY A 767 -14.15 -34.17 -25.39
N VAL A 768 -13.68 -35.37 -25.08
CA VAL A 768 -13.28 -35.77 -23.73
C VAL A 768 -11.84 -36.24 -23.86
N ASP A 769 -10.94 -35.79 -23.00
CA ASP A 769 -9.50 -36.03 -23.17
C ASP A 769 -9.19 -37.53 -23.29
N GLY A 770 -8.51 -37.91 -24.38
CA GLY A 770 -8.15 -39.29 -24.70
C GLY A 770 -9.23 -40.14 -25.38
N GLU A 771 -10.50 -39.73 -25.39
CA GLU A 771 -11.61 -40.52 -25.95
C GLU A 771 -11.89 -40.18 -27.44
N PRO A 772 -12.13 -41.18 -28.31
CA PRO A 772 -12.42 -40.94 -29.72
C PRO A 772 -13.88 -40.47 -29.91
N LEU A 773 -14.05 -39.37 -30.63
CA LEU A 773 -15.34 -38.81 -31.02
C LEU A 773 -15.55 -38.91 -32.53
N THR A 774 -16.82 -39.07 -32.94
CA THR A 774 -17.22 -39.06 -34.35
C THR A 774 -18.00 -37.78 -34.68
N LEU A 775 -17.63 -37.16 -35.80
CA LEU A 775 -18.32 -36.06 -36.45
C LEU A 775 -18.85 -36.53 -37.82
N ALA A 776 -20.08 -36.17 -38.20
CA ALA A 776 -20.66 -36.65 -39.46
C ALA A 776 -21.67 -35.68 -40.10
N GLY A 777 -21.60 -35.52 -41.42
CA GLY A 777 -22.55 -34.68 -42.15
C GLY A 777 -22.62 -34.94 -43.65
N ARG A 778 -23.61 -34.35 -44.31
CA ARG A 778 -23.83 -34.50 -45.75
C ARG A 778 -23.12 -33.43 -46.58
N VAL A 779 -22.48 -33.91 -47.64
CA VAL A 779 -21.87 -33.09 -48.69
C VAL A 779 -22.95 -32.74 -49.71
N ARG A 780 -22.94 -31.53 -50.26
CA ARG A 780 -23.83 -31.12 -51.36
C ARG A 780 -23.17 -31.43 -52.71
N PRO A 781 -23.93 -31.71 -53.78
CA PRO A 781 -23.35 -31.89 -55.13
C PRO A 781 -22.51 -30.71 -55.64
N SER A 782 -22.75 -29.49 -55.12
CA SER A 782 -21.96 -28.27 -55.41
C SER A 782 -20.60 -28.20 -54.72
N GLU A 783 -20.37 -29.03 -53.69
CA GLU A 783 -19.15 -29.06 -52.87
C GLU A 783 -18.16 -30.14 -53.35
N ALA A 784 -18.55 -30.94 -54.35
CA ALA A 784 -17.69 -31.91 -55.02
C ALA A 784 -17.10 -31.31 -56.31
N SER A 785 -15.77 -31.37 -56.47
CA SER A 785 -15.05 -30.85 -57.62
C SER A 785 -14.20 -31.94 -58.27
N GLY A 786 -14.57 -32.38 -59.48
CA GLY A 786 -13.75 -33.30 -60.28
C GLY A 786 -13.41 -34.64 -59.60
N ASN A 787 -14.44 -35.36 -59.11
CA ASN A 787 -14.31 -36.58 -58.28
C ASN A 787 -13.52 -36.37 -56.97
N ARG A 788 -13.45 -35.15 -56.45
CA ARG A 788 -12.86 -34.85 -55.15
C ARG A 788 -13.83 -34.10 -54.24
N VAL A 789 -13.72 -34.36 -52.94
CA VAL A 789 -14.35 -33.54 -51.88
C VAL A 789 -13.27 -33.19 -50.88
N GLU A 790 -13.27 -31.94 -50.43
CA GLU A 790 -12.26 -31.40 -49.51
C GLU A 790 -12.89 -31.09 -48.15
N LEU A 791 -12.30 -31.66 -47.11
CA LEU A 791 -12.75 -31.57 -45.71
C LEU A 791 -11.69 -30.87 -44.85
N LEU A 792 -12.16 -30.24 -43.77
CA LEU A 792 -11.36 -29.65 -42.72
C LEU A 792 -11.87 -30.18 -41.39
N VAL A 793 -10.98 -30.63 -40.50
CA VAL A 793 -11.28 -30.78 -39.07
C VAL A 793 -10.35 -29.86 -38.29
N GLN A 794 -10.92 -28.96 -37.50
CA GLN A 794 -10.21 -27.91 -36.79
C GLN A 794 -10.66 -27.85 -35.32
N SER A 795 -9.70 -27.58 -34.43
CA SER A 795 -9.96 -27.21 -33.03
C SER A 795 -10.56 -25.81 -32.97
N ALA A 796 -11.59 -25.59 -32.18
CA ALA A 796 -12.22 -24.30 -31.97
C ALA A 796 -12.59 -24.09 -30.49
N ALA A 797 -12.90 -22.86 -30.12
CA ALA A 797 -13.45 -22.54 -28.81
C ALA A 797 -14.72 -23.36 -28.52
N LYS A 798 -14.87 -23.83 -27.28
CA LYS A 798 -16.02 -24.56 -26.76
C LYS A 798 -17.26 -23.68 -26.82
N ARG A 799 -18.11 -23.90 -27.82
CA ARG A 799 -19.46 -23.32 -27.83
C ARG A 799 -20.35 -24.08 -26.84
N THR A 800 -20.42 -23.58 -25.61
CA THR A 800 -21.66 -23.67 -24.85
C THR A 800 -22.78 -22.99 -25.65
N GLU A 801 -24.02 -23.47 -25.55
CA GLU A 801 -25.15 -22.56 -25.78
C GLU A 801 -25.16 -21.66 -24.54
N SER A 802 -24.70 -20.42 -24.69
CA SER A 802 -24.53 -19.50 -23.56
C SER A 802 -25.84 -19.40 -22.77
N ALA A 803 -25.84 -19.95 -21.55
CA ALA A 803 -26.63 -19.33 -20.50
C ALA A 803 -26.22 -17.85 -20.47
N PRO A 804 -27.17 -16.91 -20.37
CA PRO A 804 -26.81 -15.50 -20.35
C PRO A 804 -26.08 -15.20 -19.04
N HIS A 805 -24.76 -15.10 -19.08
CA HIS A 805 -23.99 -14.47 -18.00
C HIS A 805 -24.62 -13.09 -17.76
N GLY A 806 -24.91 -12.76 -16.50
CA GLY A 806 -25.39 -11.43 -16.14
C GLY A 806 -26.27 -11.38 -14.90
N ALA A 807 -25.70 -10.83 -13.85
CA ALA A 807 -26.38 -10.16 -12.74
C ALA A 807 -27.50 -10.98 -12.07
N ASP A 808 -27.25 -12.28 -11.84
CA ASP A 808 -28.11 -13.11 -11.00
C ASP A 808 -27.50 -13.43 -9.62
N GLY A 809 -26.18 -13.24 -9.47
CA GLY A 809 -25.46 -13.43 -8.20
C GLY A 809 -25.17 -14.89 -7.84
N GLU A 810 -25.30 -15.84 -8.77
CA GLU A 810 -24.88 -17.23 -8.58
C GLU A 810 -23.60 -17.54 -9.35
N PHE A 811 -22.50 -17.81 -8.62
CA PHE A 811 -21.25 -18.30 -9.21
C PHE A 811 -21.48 -19.48 -10.18
N GLU A 812 -20.86 -19.38 -11.37
CA GLU A 812 -20.78 -20.43 -12.41
C GLU A 812 -20.64 -21.87 -11.85
N ASP A 813 -21.23 -22.85 -12.54
CA ASP A 813 -21.05 -24.27 -12.20
C ASP A 813 -19.56 -24.65 -12.39
N PRO A 814 -18.88 -25.18 -11.35
CA PRO A 814 -17.51 -25.69 -11.46
C PRO A 814 -17.32 -26.75 -12.55
N ALA A 815 -18.37 -27.34 -13.13
CA ALA A 815 -18.29 -28.20 -14.30
C ALA A 815 -17.82 -27.47 -15.57
N ASP A 816 -18.09 -26.18 -15.72
CA ASP A 816 -17.93 -25.46 -16.99
C ASP A 816 -16.62 -24.66 -17.15
N TYR A 817 -15.93 -24.29 -16.07
CA TYR A 817 -14.62 -23.62 -16.10
C TYR A 817 -13.46 -24.54 -15.64
N ASP A 818 -12.24 -24.31 -16.13
CA ASP A 818 -11.06 -25.15 -15.84
C ASP A 818 -10.43 -24.86 -14.46
N LEU A 819 -10.45 -23.59 -14.03
CA LEU A 819 -9.87 -23.09 -12.79
C LEU A 819 -10.50 -21.78 -12.33
N ALA A 820 -10.27 -21.40 -11.07
CA ALA A 820 -10.57 -20.06 -10.57
C ALA A 820 -9.37 -19.43 -9.85
N ILE A 821 -9.37 -18.10 -9.77
CA ILE A 821 -8.39 -17.26 -9.06
C ILE A 821 -9.15 -16.37 -8.07
N SER A 822 -8.80 -16.40 -6.79
CA SER A 822 -9.33 -15.47 -5.80
C SER A 822 -8.51 -14.17 -5.80
N HIS A 823 -9.20 -13.03 -5.75
CA HIS A 823 -8.62 -11.68 -5.64
C HIS A 823 -9.07 -11.06 -4.31
N ILE A 824 -8.11 -10.97 -3.39
CA ILE A 824 -8.20 -10.30 -2.08
C ILE A 824 -7.44 -8.96 -2.19
N THR A 825 -7.82 -7.95 -1.41
CA THR A 825 -7.27 -6.60 -1.54
C THR A 825 -7.62 -5.74 -0.31
N ASP A 826 -6.81 -4.72 -0.01
CA ASP A 826 -7.15 -3.59 0.87
C ASP A 826 -7.77 -4.02 2.23
N THR A 827 -7.15 -5.01 2.90
CA THR A 827 -7.67 -5.63 4.12
C THR A 827 -7.36 -4.86 5.40
N GLN A 828 -6.45 -3.89 5.38
CA GLN A 828 -6.35 -2.71 6.28
C GLN A 828 -7.18 -2.77 7.59
N TYR A 829 -8.42 -2.30 7.54
CA TYR A 829 -9.30 -2.15 8.70
C TYR A 829 -9.79 -3.48 9.27
N LEU A 830 -9.76 -4.56 8.48
CA LEU A 830 -10.00 -5.91 8.98
C LEU A 830 -8.82 -6.40 9.83
N SER A 831 -7.59 -6.00 9.50
CA SER A 831 -6.40 -6.28 10.33
C SER A 831 -6.31 -5.39 11.58
N GLU A 832 -6.84 -4.16 11.53
CA GLU A 832 -6.88 -3.23 12.66
C GLU A 832 -8.03 -3.48 13.65
N ALA A 833 -9.22 -3.81 13.14
CA ALA A 833 -10.47 -3.75 13.89
C ALA A 833 -11.40 -4.96 13.74
N TYR A 834 -11.39 -5.65 12.60
CA TYR A 834 -12.36 -6.72 12.29
C TYR A 834 -11.70 -8.07 11.88
N PRO A 835 -10.84 -8.67 12.73
CA PRO A 835 -10.05 -9.85 12.37
C PRO A 835 -10.91 -11.09 12.06
N GLU A 836 -12.10 -11.20 12.64
CA GLU A 836 -13.08 -12.25 12.29
C GLU A 836 -13.59 -12.15 10.85
N VAL A 837 -13.66 -10.95 10.27
CA VAL A 837 -14.04 -10.75 8.87
C VAL A 837 -12.93 -11.19 7.94
N TYR A 838 -11.67 -10.85 8.22
CA TYR A 838 -10.53 -11.36 7.45
C TYR A 838 -10.43 -12.88 7.58
N ALA A 839 -10.64 -13.44 8.78
CA ALA A 839 -10.69 -14.87 9.02
C ALA A 839 -11.78 -15.59 8.21
N ASP A 840 -12.94 -14.96 8.01
CA ASP A 840 -14.03 -15.50 7.18
C ASP A 840 -13.75 -15.39 5.67
N VAL A 841 -12.96 -14.38 5.22
CA VAL A 841 -12.49 -14.26 3.82
C VAL A 841 -11.52 -15.40 3.48
N VAL A 842 -10.41 -15.53 4.22
CA VAL A 842 -9.40 -16.59 3.98
C VAL A 842 -9.95 -17.98 4.28
N GLY A 843 -10.80 -18.11 5.30
CA GLY A 843 -11.47 -19.35 5.66
C GLY A 843 -12.44 -19.83 4.58
N TRP A 844 -13.09 -18.92 3.85
CA TRP A 844 -13.97 -19.27 2.74
C TRP A 844 -13.18 -19.80 1.55
N ILE A 845 -12.05 -19.17 1.21
CA ILE A 845 -11.14 -19.64 0.15
C ILE A 845 -10.60 -21.04 0.49
N ALA A 846 -10.05 -21.21 1.70
CA ALA A 846 -9.48 -22.48 2.16
C ALA A 846 -10.53 -23.61 2.21
N ALA A 847 -11.79 -23.29 2.56
CA ALA A 847 -12.88 -24.26 2.50
C ALA A 847 -13.28 -24.61 1.04
N ASN A 848 -13.29 -23.63 0.14
CA ASN A 848 -13.83 -23.77 -1.21
C ASN A 848 -12.83 -24.13 -2.32
N ALA A 849 -11.53 -24.20 -2.04
CA ALA A 849 -10.50 -24.47 -3.05
C ALA A 849 -10.82 -25.68 -3.94
N ASP A 850 -11.19 -26.82 -3.34
CA ASP A 850 -11.64 -28.03 -4.04
C ASP A 850 -12.96 -27.84 -4.82
N THR A 851 -13.95 -27.14 -4.25
CA THR A 851 -15.30 -27.01 -4.85
C THR A 851 -15.31 -26.04 -6.03
N ARG A 852 -14.63 -24.90 -5.88
CA ARG A 852 -14.59 -23.80 -6.86
C ARG A 852 -13.31 -23.81 -7.70
N ARG A 853 -12.55 -24.91 -7.69
CA ARG A 853 -11.28 -25.10 -8.42
C ARG A 853 -10.31 -23.92 -8.25
N ILE A 854 -10.23 -23.34 -7.05
CA ILE A 854 -9.39 -22.17 -6.77
C ILE A 854 -7.93 -22.60 -6.83
N ALA A 855 -7.28 -22.30 -7.95
CA ALA A 855 -5.90 -22.69 -8.23
C ALA A 855 -4.89 -21.70 -7.65
N PHE A 856 -5.31 -20.45 -7.38
CA PHE A 856 -4.49 -19.43 -6.76
C PHE A 856 -5.34 -18.38 -6.01
N ALA A 857 -4.78 -17.77 -4.96
CA ALA A 857 -5.33 -16.60 -4.28
C ALA A 857 -4.28 -15.48 -4.24
N THR A 858 -4.57 -14.32 -4.82
CA THR A 858 -3.66 -13.16 -4.85
C THR A 858 -4.21 -12.05 -3.95
N HIS A 859 -3.32 -11.41 -3.17
CA HIS A 859 -3.65 -10.22 -2.38
C HIS A 859 -2.96 -8.99 -2.96
N THR A 860 -3.71 -8.01 -3.48
CA THR A 860 -3.17 -6.79 -4.12
C THR A 860 -2.76 -5.71 -3.11
N GLY A 861 -2.13 -6.12 -2.01
CA GLY A 861 -1.59 -5.22 -0.98
C GLY A 861 -2.61 -4.55 -0.08
N ASP A 862 -2.09 -3.65 0.75
CA ASP A 862 -2.73 -3.00 1.88
C ASP A 862 -3.29 -4.02 2.87
N LEU A 863 -2.36 -4.79 3.46
CA LEU A 863 -2.66 -5.83 4.47
C LEU A 863 -2.82 -5.25 5.89
N VAL A 864 -2.22 -4.10 6.16
CA VAL A 864 -2.31 -3.37 7.44
C VAL A 864 -2.79 -1.94 7.23
N GLN A 865 -3.22 -1.23 8.29
CA GLN A 865 -3.73 0.14 8.20
C GLN A 865 -2.71 1.20 8.62
N ASN A 866 -1.78 0.89 9.52
CA ASN A 866 -0.97 1.91 10.21
C ASN A 866 0.54 1.79 9.98
N TRP A 867 0.95 1.49 8.74
CA TRP A 867 2.34 1.58 8.28
C TRP A 867 2.49 2.33 6.93
N VAL A 868 1.60 3.29 6.70
CA VAL A 868 1.54 4.13 5.50
C VAL A 868 2.48 5.35 5.54
N ASP A 869 2.72 5.92 6.72
CA ASP A 869 3.52 7.14 6.85
C ASP A 869 4.76 6.91 7.74
N PRO A 870 5.94 7.47 7.41
CA PRO A 870 7.19 7.11 8.07
C PRO A 870 7.26 7.23 9.60
N GLY A 871 6.49 8.14 10.20
CA GLY A 871 6.45 8.37 11.64
C GLY A 871 5.30 7.69 12.39
N GLN A 872 4.51 6.82 11.74
CA GLN A 872 3.55 5.97 12.46
C GLN A 872 4.27 5.00 13.41
N GLN A 873 3.65 4.71 14.56
CA GLN A 873 4.26 3.87 15.60
C GLN A 873 4.31 2.40 15.19
N GLU A 874 5.51 1.85 15.12
CA GLU A 874 5.79 0.47 14.71
C GLU A 874 5.06 -0.58 15.57
N ASP A 875 4.84 -0.30 16.86
CA ASP A 875 4.08 -1.17 17.77
C ASP A 875 2.62 -1.38 17.36
N ARG A 876 2.01 -0.46 16.60
CA ARG A 876 0.68 -0.64 16.02
C ARG A 876 0.77 -1.48 14.74
N ALA A 877 1.63 -1.06 13.80
CA ALA A 877 1.87 -1.77 12.55
C ALA A 877 2.19 -3.27 12.78
N ARG A 878 3.03 -3.60 13.76
CA ARG A 878 3.42 -4.98 14.10
C ARG A 878 2.25 -5.85 14.55
N ARG A 879 1.23 -5.28 15.20
CA ARG A 879 0.00 -6.00 15.61
C ARG A 879 -0.86 -6.32 14.40
N GLU A 880 -1.06 -5.34 13.52
CA GLU A 880 -1.83 -5.50 12.28
C GLU A 880 -1.13 -6.49 11.33
N PHE A 881 0.21 -6.43 11.24
CA PHE A 881 1.01 -7.41 10.48
C PHE A 881 0.95 -8.81 11.12
N GLU A 882 0.90 -8.94 12.44
CA GLU A 882 0.71 -10.22 13.13
C GLU A 882 -0.69 -10.80 12.85
N VAL A 883 -1.74 -9.95 12.81
CA VAL A 883 -3.09 -10.34 12.38
C VAL A 883 -3.09 -10.79 10.92
N ALA A 884 -2.64 -9.95 9.99
CA ALA A 884 -2.64 -10.26 8.56
C ALA A 884 -1.81 -11.52 8.23
N SER A 885 -0.65 -11.67 8.86
CA SER A 885 0.21 -12.85 8.73
C SER A 885 -0.48 -14.12 9.22
N THR A 886 -1.23 -14.04 10.34
CA THR A 886 -2.03 -15.14 10.90
C THR A 886 -3.21 -15.51 10.00
N MET A 887 -3.87 -14.54 9.36
CA MET A 887 -4.96 -14.82 8.41
C MET A 887 -4.42 -15.47 7.14
N GLN A 888 -3.35 -14.93 6.54
CA GLN A 888 -2.72 -15.54 5.37
C GLN A 888 -2.16 -16.94 5.67
N ALA A 889 -1.78 -17.23 6.92
CA ALA A 889 -1.35 -18.56 7.33
C ALA A 889 -2.45 -19.64 7.15
N VAL A 890 -3.74 -19.25 7.11
CA VAL A 890 -4.86 -20.17 6.81
C VAL A 890 -4.75 -20.73 5.39
N LEU A 891 -4.33 -19.92 4.40
CA LEU A 891 -4.11 -20.37 3.02
C LEU A 891 -2.83 -21.21 2.92
N ASP A 892 -1.77 -20.77 3.60
CA ASP A 892 -0.48 -21.45 3.67
C ASP A 892 -0.59 -22.86 4.29
N ASP A 893 -1.37 -23.04 5.36
CA ASP A 893 -1.59 -24.33 6.02
C ASP A 893 -2.62 -25.22 5.29
N ALA A 894 -3.61 -24.61 4.61
CA ALA A 894 -4.50 -25.33 3.70
C ALA A 894 -3.77 -25.82 2.43
N GLY A 895 -2.60 -25.25 2.12
CA GLY A 895 -1.83 -25.55 0.91
C GLY A 895 -2.40 -24.90 -0.36
N VAL A 896 -3.22 -23.86 -0.21
CA VAL A 896 -3.76 -23.08 -1.34
C VAL A 896 -2.62 -22.20 -1.88
N PRO A 897 -2.28 -22.29 -3.17
CA PRO A 897 -1.27 -21.42 -3.76
C PRO A 897 -1.65 -19.95 -3.60
N ASN A 898 -0.77 -19.15 -3.02
CA ASN A 898 -1.02 -17.74 -2.77
C ASN A 898 0.23 -16.88 -2.95
N SER A 899 0.00 -15.58 -3.15
CA SER A 899 1.00 -14.53 -3.05
C SER A 899 0.39 -13.23 -2.50
N VAL A 900 1.23 -12.46 -1.83
CA VAL A 900 0.93 -11.10 -1.38
C VAL A 900 1.96 -10.14 -1.98
N LEU A 901 1.61 -8.85 -2.02
CA LEU A 901 2.49 -7.72 -2.34
C LEU A 901 2.20 -6.59 -1.34
N PRO A 902 3.12 -5.64 -1.10
CA PRO A 902 2.84 -4.51 -0.23
C PRO A 902 2.08 -3.41 -0.99
N GLY A 903 1.01 -2.90 -0.40
CA GLY A 903 0.36 -1.65 -0.78
C GLY A 903 1.03 -0.44 -0.11
N ASN A 904 0.46 0.76 -0.24
CA ASN A 904 1.07 1.95 0.36
C ASN A 904 1.08 1.93 1.89
N HIS A 905 0.09 1.28 2.52
CA HIS A 905 0.00 1.06 3.96
C HIS A 905 0.94 -0.05 4.47
N ASP A 906 1.52 -0.88 3.60
CA ASP A 906 2.48 -1.92 4.00
C ASP A 906 3.96 -1.49 3.86
N ASN A 907 4.25 -0.44 3.08
CA ASN A 907 5.63 -0.07 2.73
C ASN A 907 5.97 1.42 2.84
N LYS A 908 5.21 2.18 3.64
CA LYS A 908 5.41 3.63 3.86
C LYS A 908 5.42 4.43 2.55
N ARG A 909 4.36 4.27 1.73
CA ARG A 909 4.24 4.85 0.37
C ARG A 909 5.44 4.56 -0.54
N GLY A 910 6.00 3.36 -0.44
CA GLY A 910 7.19 2.91 -1.19
C GLY A 910 8.53 3.22 -0.54
N ALA A 911 8.57 3.94 0.59
CA ALA A 911 9.81 4.32 1.25
C ALA A 911 10.56 3.13 1.88
N SER A 912 9.86 2.09 2.35
CA SER A 912 10.50 0.92 2.95
C SER A 912 9.61 -0.33 3.04
N ASN A 913 9.96 -1.37 2.29
CA ASN A 913 9.37 -2.72 2.43
C ASN A 913 9.90 -3.50 3.66
N ALA A 914 10.67 -2.88 4.56
CA ALA A 914 11.41 -3.61 5.61
C ALA A 914 10.48 -4.39 6.56
N LEU A 915 9.46 -3.74 7.12
CA LEU A 915 8.53 -4.39 8.05
C LEU A 915 7.66 -5.43 7.36
N PHE A 916 7.16 -5.15 6.14
CA PHE A 916 6.47 -6.12 5.31
C PHE A 916 7.29 -7.41 5.11
N ASN A 917 8.58 -7.27 4.78
CA ASN A 917 9.47 -8.43 4.59
C ASN A 917 9.76 -9.21 5.90
N GLU A 918 9.52 -8.66 7.10
CA GLU A 918 9.60 -9.44 8.35
C GLU A 918 8.44 -10.45 8.52
N TYR A 919 7.29 -10.22 7.89
CA TYR A 919 6.08 -11.05 8.01
C TYR A 919 5.73 -11.81 6.71
N PHE A 920 6.17 -11.27 5.57
CA PHE A 920 5.89 -11.77 4.22
C PHE A 920 7.15 -11.87 3.35
N GLY A 921 8.34 -11.99 3.96
CA GLY A 921 9.60 -12.19 3.26
C GLY A 921 9.69 -13.51 2.47
N PRO A 922 10.70 -13.66 1.58
CA PRO A 922 10.80 -14.80 0.66
C PRO A 922 10.82 -16.17 1.36
N GLU A 923 11.34 -16.25 2.59
CA GLU A 923 11.39 -17.47 3.40
C GLU A 923 10.03 -18.06 3.75
N ARG A 924 8.95 -17.27 3.75
CA ARG A 924 7.57 -17.76 3.93
C ARG A 924 7.15 -18.68 2.79
N TYR A 925 7.65 -18.38 1.59
CA TYR A 925 7.20 -18.99 0.34
C TYR A 925 8.27 -19.87 -0.34
N ALA A 926 9.55 -19.76 0.02
CA ALA A 926 10.67 -20.44 -0.65
C ALA A 926 10.57 -21.98 -0.71
N ASP A 927 9.93 -22.63 0.26
CA ASP A 927 9.68 -24.08 0.28
C ASP A 927 8.33 -24.49 -0.40
N ARG A 928 7.56 -23.52 -0.92
CA ARG A 928 6.24 -23.76 -1.55
C ARG A 928 6.42 -24.07 -3.05
N PRO A 929 5.76 -25.12 -3.59
CA PRO A 929 6.02 -25.61 -4.94
C PRO A 929 5.55 -24.68 -6.07
N TRP A 930 4.74 -23.66 -5.76
CA TRP A 930 4.29 -22.64 -6.71
C TRP A 930 5.20 -21.41 -6.77
N TYR A 931 6.01 -21.16 -5.73
CA TYR A 931 6.80 -19.94 -5.63
C TYR A 931 8.04 -20.02 -6.51
N ALA A 932 8.14 -19.12 -7.49
CA ALA A 932 9.18 -19.17 -8.52
C ALA A 932 10.32 -18.16 -8.29
N GLY A 933 10.05 -17.07 -7.57
CA GLY A 933 11.09 -16.19 -7.01
C GLY A 933 10.61 -14.77 -6.72
N SER A 934 11.55 -13.96 -6.24
CA SER A 934 11.38 -12.55 -5.87
C SER A 934 12.41 -11.64 -6.53
N ILE A 935 12.25 -10.33 -6.35
CA ILE A 935 13.15 -9.31 -6.90
C ILE A 935 14.52 -9.26 -6.20
N ALA A 936 14.61 -9.69 -4.94
CA ALA A 936 15.86 -10.02 -4.28
C ALA A 936 15.67 -11.12 -3.21
N PRO A 937 16.74 -11.83 -2.79
CA PRO A 937 16.63 -12.96 -1.83
C PRO A 937 16.10 -12.60 -0.44
N ASP A 938 16.07 -11.31 -0.12
CA ASP A 938 15.63 -10.68 1.12
C ASP A 938 14.48 -9.66 0.89
N ASP A 939 13.91 -9.61 -0.32
CA ASP A 939 12.90 -8.63 -0.72
C ASP A 939 11.80 -9.31 -1.57
N ASN A 940 10.65 -9.61 -0.93
CA ASN A 940 9.49 -10.25 -1.55
C ASN A 940 8.49 -9.23 -2.15
N SER A 941 8.79 -7.93 -2.06
CA SER A 941 7.86 -6.84 -2.44
C SER A 941 7.38 -6.94 -3.89
N ALA A 942 8.27 -7.33 -4.80
CA ALA A 942 7.93 -7.90 -6.10
C ALA A 942 8.29 -9.40 -6.12
N ASN A 943 7.34 -10.24 -6.50
CA ASN A 943 7.48 -11.70 -6.53
C ASN A 943 6.65 -12.35 -7.64
N PHE A 944 6.96 -13.59 -8.00
CA PHE A 944 6.16 -14.34 -8.95
C PHE A 944 6.04 -15.82 -8.58
N SER A 945 4.90 -16.39 -8.97
CA SER A 945 4.56 -17.79 -8.76
C SER A 945 4.12 -18.43 -10.06
N THR A 946 4.42 -19.71 -10.25
CA THR A 946 4.07 -20.50 -11.44
C THR A 946 3.36 -21.78 -11.07
N PHE A 947 2.29 -22.13 -11.78
CA PHE A 947 1.60 -23.41 -11.62
C PHE A 947 1.09 -23.93 -12.97
N GLU A 948 0.76 -25.22 -13.03
CA GLU A 948 0.07 -25.84 -14.16
C GLU A 948 -1.32 -26.30 -13.71
N GLN A 949 -2.35 -25.96 -14.47
CA GLN A 949 -3.72 -26.39 -14.22
C GLN A 949 -4.43 -26.68 -15.55
N ALA A 950 -5.18 -27.78 -15.60
CA ALA A 950 -5.78 -28.32 -16.84
C ALA A 950 -4.78 -28.48 -18.03
N GLY A 951 -3.49 -28.62 -17.76
CA GLY A 951 -2.42 -28.71 -18.77
C GLY A 951 -1.97 -27.37 -19.35
N ALA A 952 -2.46 -26.24 -18.83
CA ALA A 952 -2.00 -24.90 -19.17
C ALA A 952 -1.10 -24.34 -18.07
N GLY A 953 0.00 -23.67 -18.46
CA GLY A 953 0.88 -22.97 -17.54
C GLY A 953 0.33 -21.60 -17.18
N PHE A 954 0.47 -21.20 -15.91
CA PHE A 954 0.11 -19.90 -15.38
C PHE A 954 1.28 -19.27 -14.63
N LEU A 955 1.36 -17.94 -14.69
CA LEU A 955 2.31 -17.14 -13.92
C LEU A 955 1.56 -15.98 -13.26
N MET A 956 1.60 -15.93 -11.93
CA MET A 956 1.12 -14.81 -11.14
C MET A 956 2.29 -13.88 -10.88
N LEU A 957 2.24 -12.65 -11.38
CA LEU A 957 3.28 -11.64 -11.23
C LEU A 957 2.82 -10.55 -10.26
N SER A 958 3.44 -10.46 -9.10
CA SER A 958 3.11 -9.50 -8.04
C SER A 958 4.12 -8.34 -8.03
N LEU A 959 3.63 -7.10 -8.08
CA LEU A 959 4.44 -5.87 -8.01
C LEU A 959 3.96 -4.97 -6.85
N PRO A 960 4.86 -4.32 -6.11
CA PRO A 960 4.50 -3.51 -4.94
C PRO A 960 3.85 -2.19 -5.37
N TYR A 961 3.19 -1.51 -4.43
CA TYR A 961 2.98 -0.08 -4.59
C TYR A 961 4.29 0.67 -4.87
N ALA A 962 4.21 1.79 -5.60
CA ALA A 962 5.35 2.65 -5.92
C ALA A 962 6.49 1.97 -6.74
N TYR A 963 6.15 1.03 -7.63
CA TYR A 963 7.13 0.28 -8.42
C TYR A 963 8.06 1.16 -9.29
N GLY A 964 9.36 1.01 -9.09
CA GLY A 964 10.41 1.76 -9.78
C GLY A 964 10.84 1.13 -11.11
N ASP A 965 11.89 1.71 -11.73
CA ASP A 965 12.49 1.11 -12.93
C ASP A 965 13.19 -0.22 -12.65
N ARG A 966 13.62 -0.47 -11.41
CA ARG A 966 14.14 -1.77 -10.95
C ARG A 966 13.05 -2.84 -11.09
N GLU A 967 11.86 -2.54 -10.58
CA GLU A 967 10.70 -3.43 -10.55
C GLU A 967 10.12 -3.65 -11.96
N LEU A 968 10.00 -2.59 -12.77
CA LEU A 968 9.57 -2.71 -14.17
C LEU A 968 10.58 -3.51 -15.03
N ALA A 969 11.88 -3.23 -14.92
CA ALA A 969 12.89 -3.97 -15.67
C ALA A 969 13.00 -5.44 -15.22
N TRP A 970 12.67 -5.75 -13.95
CA TRP A 970 12.53 -7.13 -13.46
C TRP A 970 11.27 -7.80 -14.01
N ALA A 971 10.13 -7.12 -14.01
CA ALA A 971 8.87 -7.60 -14.60
C ALA A 971 9.01 -7.94 -16.10
N GLU A 972 9.66 -7.06 -16.88
CA GLU A 972 10.00 -7.31 -18.29
C GLU A 972 10.79 -8.63 -18.46
N GLN A 973 11.78 -8.89 -17.60
CA GLN A 973 12.60 -10.10 -17.64
C GLN A 973 11.82 -11.35 -17.22
N VAL A 974 10.94 -11.26 -16.21
CA VAL A 974 10.08 -12.38 -15.77
C VAL A 974 9.10 -12.76 -16.88
N VAL A 975 8.35 -11.82 -17.44
CA VAL A 975 7.37 -12.10 -18.50
C VAL A 975 8.06 -12.64 -19.76
N ALA A 976 9.15 -12.01 -20.22
CA ALA A 976 9.86 -12.44 -21.43
C ALA A 976 10.56 -13.80 -21.30
N SER A 977 10.84 -14.27 -20.08
CA SER A 977 11.41 -15.60 -19.84
C SER A 977 10.36 -16.72 -19.70
N HIS A 978 9.08 -16.37 -19.60
CA HIS A 978 7.97 -17.33 -19.40
C HIS A 978 6.90 -17.31 -20.53
N PRO A 979 7.27 -17.27 -21.83
CA PRO A 979 6.34 -17.02 -22.93
C PRO A 979 5.22 -18.07 -23.07
N GLY A 980 5.41 -19.30 -22.55
CA GLY A 980 4.41 -20.37 -22.55
C GLY A 980 3.44 -20.39 -21.37
N HIS A 981 3.45 -19.37 -20.50
CA HIS A 981 2.52 -19.23 -19.38
C HIS A 981 1.52 -18.11 -19.65
N ASN A 982 0.25 -18.31 -19.28
CA ASN A 982 -0.73 -17.23 -19.15
C ASN A 982 -0.37 -16.40 -17.92
N VAL A 983 -0.05 -15.12 -18.11
CA VAL A 983 0.38 -14.20 -17.06
C VAL A 983 -0.81 -13.40 -16.54
N ILE A 984 -0.99 -13.40 -15.22
CA ILE A 984 -1.89 -12.49 -14.51
C ILE A 984 -1.00 -11.57 -13.66
N VAL A 985 -1.11 -10.26 -13.88
CA VAL A 985 -0.36 -9.26 -13.10
C VAL A 985 -1.22 -8.81 -11.91
N SER A 986 -0.65 -8.82 -10.72
CA SER A 986 -1.20 -8.22 -9.50
C SER A 986 -0.30 -7.05 -9.11
N THR A 987 -0.89 -5.88 -8.86
CA THR A 987 -0.17 -4.68 -8.43
C THR A 987 -1.11 -3.86 -7.57
N HIS A 988 -0.62 -3.19 -6.52
CA HIS A 988 -1.51 -2.42 -5.66
C HIS A 988 -2.23 -1.31 -6.45
N GLU A 989 -1.50 -0.52 -7.23
CA GLU A 989 -2.06 0.54 -8.09
C GLU A 989 -1.99 0.16 -9.58
N HIS A 990 -3.12 0.22 -10.31
CA HIS A 990 -3.12 0.21 -11.78
C HIS A 990 -4.38 0.81 -12.42
N VAL A 991 -5.59 0.44 -11.97
CA VAL A 991 -6.87 0.93 -12.52
C VAL A 991 -7.55 1.91 -11.56
N THR A 992 -8.12 3.00 -12.08
CA THR A 992 -8.88 4.00 -11.32
C THR A 992 -10.35 3.58 -11.18
N PRO A 993 -11.10 4.08 -10.18
CA PRO A 993 -12.49 3.68 -9.99
C PRO A 993 -13.38 4.30 -11.07
N LYS A 994 -14.43 3.56 -11.42
CA LYS A 994 -15.59 4.10 -12.12
C LYS A 994 -16.32 5.06 -11.18
N LEU A 995 -16.73 6.21 -11.73
CA LEU A 995 -17.60 7.21 -11.12
C LEU A 995 -18.95 7.20 -11.85
N ALA A 996 -19.95 7.90 -11.29
CA ALA A 996 -21.31 7.93 -11.83
C ALA A 996 -21.41 8.39 -13.30
N ASP A 997 -20.51 9.27 -13.76
CA ASP A 997 -20.44 9.78 -15.14
C ASP A 997 -19.10 9.54 -15.86
N VAL A 998 -18.11 8.92 -15.18
CA VAL A 998 -16.76 8.67 -15.73
C VAL A 998 -16.38 7.19 -15.61
N ALA A 999 -16.06 6.55 -16.73
CA ALA A 999 -15.57 5.19 -16.76
C ALA A 999 -14.15 5.05 -16.16
N ALA A 1000 -13.83 3.86 -15.67
CA ALA A 1000 -12.50 3.52 -15.17
C ALA A 1000 -11.41 3.74 -16.24
N GLY A 1001 -10.22 4.20 -15.80
CA GLY A 1001 -9.04 4.40 -16.63
C GLY A 1001 -7.79 3.81 -15.97
N ARG A 1002 -6.65 3.83 -16.68
CA ARG A 1002 -5.36 3.46 -16.07
C ARG A 1002 -4.84 4.61 -15.24
N SER A 1003 -4.21 4.32 -14.10
CA SER A 1003 -3.55 5.32 -13.28
C SER A 1003 -2.27 5.79 -13.96
N THR A 1004 -2.39 6.93 -14.64
CA THR A 1004 -1.32 7.63 -15.39
C THR A 1004 -1.19 9.10 -14.97
N GLY A 1005 -1.96 9.51 -13.96
CA GLY A 1005 -2.09 10.90 -13.52
C GLY A 1005 -2.81 11.09 -12.19
N SER A 1006 -2.92 10.03 -11.36
CA SER A 1006 -3.14 10.25 -9.93
C SER A 1006 -1.87 10.87 -9.33
N ARG A 1007 -1.98 11.47 -8.15
CA ARG A 1007 -0.90 12.28 -7.55
C ARG A 1007 0.25 11.47 -6.96
N TRP A 1008 0.12 10.13 -6.91
CA TRP A 1008 1.05 9.25 -6.22
C TRP A 1008 1.69 8.21 -7.15
N LEU A 1009 2.91 8.44 -7.65
CA LEU A 1009 3.78 7.46 -8.33
C LEU A 1009 3.11 6.58 -9.43
N SER A 1010 2.07 7.11 -10.08
CA SER A 1010 1.16 6.35 -10.94
C SER A 1010 1.78 5.93 -12.28
N ARG A 1011 2.36 4.73 -12.33
CA ARG A 1011 3.10 4.21 -13.49
C ARG A 1011 2.36 3.13 -14.29
N GLY A 1012 1.03 3.02 -14.13
CA GLY A 1012 0.20 2.05 -14.87
C GLY A 1012 0.28 2.19 -16.40
N GLY A 1013 0.58 3.39 -16.89
CA GLY A 1013 0.87 3.64 -18.32
C GLY A 1013 2.20 3.02 -18.78
N GLU A 1014 3.25 3.11 -17.97
CA GLU A 1014 4.54 2.48 -18.28
C GLU A 1014 4.48 0.96 -18.14
N LEU A 1015 3.80 0.44 -17.11
CA LEU A 1015 3.53 -0.99 -16.96
C LEU A 1015 2.75 -1.52 -18.18
N TRP A 1016 1.77 -0.75 -18.66
CA TRP A 1016 1.02 -1.07 -19.87
C TRP A 1016 1.91 -1.12 -21.12
N GLU A 1017 2.70 -0.07 -21.37
CA GLU A 1017 3.52 0.06 -22.58
C GLU A 1017 4.74 -0.89 -22.60
N ARG A 1018 5.31 -1.23 -21.45
CA ARG A 1018 6.55 -2.02 -21.34
C ARG A 1018 6.30 -3.51 -21.09
N VAL A 1019 5.33 -3.85 -20.24
CA VAL A 1019 5.13 -5.23 -19.74
C VAL A 1019 3.85 -5.86 -20.30
N ILE A 1020 2.71 -5.17 -20.25
CA ILE A 1020 1.40 -5.78 -20.58
C ILE A 1020 1.19 -5.83 -22.10
N ALA A 1021 1.04 -4.68 -22.76
CA ALA A 1021 0.64 -4.60 -24.17
C ALA A 1021 1.56 -5.34 -25.16
N PRO A 1022 2.91 -5.34 -25.00
CA PRO A 1022 3.80 -6.05 -25.93
C PRO A 1022 3.75 -7.57 -25.82
N ASN A 1023 3.30 -8.12 -24.68
CA ASN A 1023 3.42 -9.53 -24.35
C ASN A 1023 2.05 -10.22 -24.37
N ARG A 1024 1.72 -10.83 -25.51
CA ARG A 1024 0.42 -11.49 -25.80
C ARG A 1024 -0.06 -12.49 -24.73
N ASN A 1025 0.86 -12.98 -23.90
CA ASN A 1025 0.57 -13.94 -22.86
C ASN A 1025 0.12 -13.30 -21.54
N VAL A 1026 0.11 -11.97 -21.40
CA VAL A 1026 -0.55 -11.27 -20.30
C VAL A 1026 -2.04 -11.20 -20.58
N VAL A 1027 -2.85 -11.86 -19.75
CA VAL A 1027 -4.31 -12.00 -19.98
C VAL A 1027 -5.16 -11.15 -19.04
N ALA A 1028 -4.65 -10.84 -17.84
CA ALA A 1028 -5.36 -10.02 -16.87
C ALA A 1028 -4.41 -9.19 -15.99
N VAL A 1029 -4.92 -8.06 -15.47
CA VAL A 1029 -4.29 -7.24 -14.44
C VAL A 1029 -5.28 -6.99 -13.30
N LEU A 1030 -4.82 -7.10 -12.05
CA LEU A 1030 -5.62 -6.97 -10.83
C LEU A 1030 -4.99 -5.88 -9.94
N SER A 1031 -5.82 -5.02 -9.36
CA SER A 1031 -5.40 -3.90 -8.49
C SER A 1031 -6.42 -3.50 -7.42
N GLY A 1032 -5.91 -2.82 -6.39
CA GLY A 1032 -6.62 -2.20 -5.26
C GLY A 1032 -6.31 -0.70 -5.20
N HIS A 1033 -5.97 -0.15 -4.03
CA HIS A 1033 -5.56 1.25 -3.78
C HIS A 1033 -6.65 2.33 -3.97
N PHE A 1034 -7.52 2.17 -4.96
CA PHE A 1034 -8.52 3.17 -5.33
C PHE A 1034 -9.92 2.78 -4.88
N HIS A 1035 -10.36 3.33 -3.75
CA HIS A 1035 -11.65 3.11 -3.08
C HIS A 1035 -12.85 2.93 -4.05
N GLY A 1036 -13.22 1.69 -4.40
CA GLY A 1036 -14.27 1.41 -5.38
C GLY A 1036 -13.99 0.25 -6.34
N LEU A 1037 -14.76 0.21 -7.42
CA LEU A 1037 -14.65 -0.79 -8.50
C LEU A 1037 -14.24 -0.13 -9.83
N GLY A 1038 -13.50 -0.87 -10.64
CA GLY A 1038 -13.16 -0.46 -12.01
C GLY A 1038 -12.89 -1.66 -12.93
N ARG A 1039 -13.16 -1.48 -14.22
CA ARG A 1039 -12.90 -2.47 -15.28
C ARG A 1039 -12.49 -1.77 -16.56
N ILE A 1040 -11.40 -2.21 -17.16
CA ILE A 1040 -11.00 -1.89 -18.53
C ILE A 1040 -10.91 -3.21 -19.29
N VAL A 1041 -11.36 -3.22 -20.55
CA VAL A 1041 -11.10 -4.32 -21.49
C VAL A 1041 -10.46 -3.71 -22.72
N THR A 1042 -9.28 -4.20 -23.09
CA THR A 1042 -8.55 -3.74 -24.29
C THR A 1042 -8.38 -4.90 -25.25
N GLU A 1043 -9.15 -4.88 -26.34
CA GLU A 1043 -8.97 -5.76 -27.51
C GLU A 1043 -7.69 -5.39 -28.28
N ASP A 1044 -7.11 -6.37 -28.98
CA ASP A 1044 -5.90 -6.22 -29.81
C ASP A 1044 -4.76 -5.44 -29.14
N ALA A 1045 -4.53 -5.66 -27.83
CA ALA A 1045 -3.55 -4.94 -27.04
C ALA A 1045 -2.13 -5.04 -27.65
N GLY A 1046 -1.43 -3.89 -27.69
CA GLY A 1046 -0.14 -3.76 -28.39
C GLY A 1046 -0.24 -3.79 -29.92
N GLY A 1047 -1.44 -3.85 -30.49
CA GLY A 1047 -1.67 -4.10 -31.91
C GLY A 1047 -1.56 -5.57 -32.31
N LEU A 1048 -1.73 -6.50 -31.35
CA LEU A 1048 -1.59 -7.94 -31.53
C LEU A 1048 -2.97 -8.61 -31.67
N PRO A 1049 -3.36 -9.14 -32.85
CA PRO A 1049 -4.71 -9.65 -33.08
C PRO A 1049 -5.14 -10.75 -32.09
N GLY A 1050 -6.29 -10.54 -31.44
CA GLY A 1050 -6.86 -11.44 -30.43
C GLY A 1050 -6.21 -11.33 -29.04
N HIS A 1051 -5.33 -10.36 -28.81
CA HIS A 1051 -4.76 -10.06 -27.49
C HIS A 1051 -5.74 -9.21 -26.68
N THR A 1052 -6.80 -9.83 -26.14
CA THR A 1052 -7.68 -9.15 -25.19
C THR A 1052 -7.09 -9.21 -23.79
N VAL A 1053 -6.92 -8.06 -23.15
CA VAL A 1053 -6.52 -7.94 -21.73
C VAL A 1053 -7.68 -7.35 -20.94
N VAL A 1054 -8.01 -7.96 -19.79
CA VAL A 1054 -8.92 -7.39 -18.79
C VAL A 1054 -8.13 -6.80 -17.62
N GLU A 1055 -8.45 -5.58 -17.21
CA GLU A 1055 -7.76 -4.89 -16.13
C GLU A 1055 -8.81 -4.48 -15.10
N LEU A 1056 -8.65 -4.96 -13.86
CA LEU A 1056 -9.63 -4.84 -12.79
C LEU A 1056 -9.08 -4.02 -11.62
N LEU A 1057 -9.97 -3.20 -11.07
CA LEU A 1057 -9.87 -2.64 -9.74
C LEU A 1057 -10.99 -3.24 -8.89
N ALA A 1058 -10.63 -3.69 -7.69
CA ALA A 1058 -11.53 -3.79 -6.56
C ALA A 1058 -10.80 -3.24 -5.34
N ASP A 1059 -11.47 -2.37 -4.60
CA ASP A 1059 -11.10 -1.92 -3.26
C ASP A 1059 -12.41 -1.72 -2.49
N TYR A 1060 -12.57 -2.43 -1.39
CA TYR A 1060 -13.78 -2.43 -0.58
C TYR A 1060 -13.66 -1.64 0.74
N GLN A 1061 -12.52 -0.98 0.99
CA GLN A 1061 -12.22 -0.34 2.28
C GLN A 1061 -13.18 0.80 2.67
N GLU A 1062 -13.77 1.47 1.67
CA GLU A 1062 -14.79 2.51 1.87
C GLU A 1062 -16.25 2.03 1.76
N PHE A 1063 -16.49 0.75 1.46
CA PHE A 1063 -17.82 0.19 1.57
C PHE A 1063 -18.18 0.02 3.06
N ARG A 1064 -19.47 0.12 3.39
CA ARG A 1064 -19.96 -0.02 4.78
C ARG A 1064 -21.03 -1.08 4.86
N THR A 1065 -21.08 -1.78 5.98
CA THR A 1065 -22.28 -2.53 6.37
C THR A 1065 -23.49 -1.59 6.48
N HIS A 1066 -24.71 -2.12 6.54
CA HIS A 1066 -25.90 -1.32 6.88
C HIS A 1066 -25.86 -0.71 8.30
N THR A 1067 -24.88 -1.11 9.11
CA THR A 1067 -24.65 -0.66 10.49
C THR A 1067 -23.46 0.31 10.62
N GLY A 1068 -22.70 0.56 9.55
CA GLY A 1068 -21.67 1.59 9.47
C GLY A 1068 -20.23 1.12 9.71
N GLU A 1069 -19.97 -0.16 10.01
CA GLU A 1069 -18.62 -0.69 10.15
C GLU A 1069 -17.87 -0.76 8.79
N ARG A 1070 -16.54 -0.66 8.80
CA ARG A 1070 -15.67 -1.01 7.64
C ARG A 1070 -15.49 -2.54 7.49
N ALA A 1071 -16.49 -3.32 7.88
CA ALA A 1071 -16.42 -4.76 8.14
C ALA A 1071 -17.05 -5.61 7.01
N THR A 1072 -16.98 -5.14 5.76
CA THR A 1072 -17.77 -5.72 4.64
C THR A 1072 -17.23 -7.06 4.13
N GLY A 1073 -15.91 -7.26 4.13
CA GLY A 1073 -15.29 -8.55 3.78
C GLY A 1073 -15.54 -9.01 2.34
N PHE A 1074 -15.71 -8.08 1.39
CA PHE A 1074 -15.86 -8.42 -0.02
C PHE A 1074 -14.52 -8.83 -0.66
N GLN A 1075 -14.60 -9.78 -1.59
CA GLN A 1075 -13.51 -10.27 -2.43
C GLN A 1075 -14.08 -10.67 -3.81
N ARG A 1076 -13.21 -10.90 -4.80
CA ARG A 1076 -13.61 -11.41 -6.11
C ARG A 1076 -13.12 -12.84 -6.37
N LEU A 1077 -13.89 -13.59 -7.15
CA LEU A 1077 -13.50 -14.86 -7.73
C LEU A 1077 -13.55 -14.74 -9.26
N LEU A 1078 -12.40 -14.94 -9.91
CA LEU A 1078 -12.29 -14.99 -11.37
C LEU A 1078 -12.35 -16.44 -11.81
N GLN A 1079 -13.32 -16.83 -12.62
CA GLN A 1079 -13.59 -18.20 -13.04
C GLN A 1079 -13.28 -18.34 -14.55
N LEU A 1080 -12.29 -19.19 -14.90
CA LEU A 1080 -11.63 -19.22 -16.21
C LEU A 1080 -12.02 -20.49 -17.01
N ASP A 1081 -12.81 -20.34 -18.08
CA ASP A 1081 -13.00 -21.39 -19.11
C ASP A 1081 -11.96 -21.17 -20.21
N LEU A 1082 -10.88 -21.97 -20.21
CA LEU A 1082 -9.84 -21.89 -21.23
C LEU A 1082 -10.35 -22.41 -22.58
N GLY A 1083 -11.29 -23.36 -22.54
CA GLY A 1083 -11.93 -23.95 -23.69
C GLY A 1083 -12.85 -22.99 -24.42
N GLY A 1084 -13.73 -22.31 -23.69
CA GLY A 1084 -14.63 -21.27 -24.18
C GLY A 1084 -13.90 -19.99 -24.54
N GLY A 1085 -12.86 -19.63 -23.77
CA GLY A 1085 -12.13 -18.38 -23.91
C GLY A 1085 -12.76 -17.26 -23.09
N THR A 1086 -13.10 -17.51 -21.82
CA THR A 1086 -13.86 -16.58 -20.97
C THR A 1086 -13.23 -16.45 -19.58
N ILE A 1087 -13.27 -15.23 -19.03
CA ILE A 1087 -13.13 -14.95 -17.60
C ILE A 1087 -14.48 -14.42 -17.09
N SER A 1088 -15.19 -15.22 -16.30
CA SER A 1088 -16.30 -14.73 -15.45
C SER A 1088 -15.72 -14.17 -14.15
N VAL A 1089 -16.37 -13.17 -13.57
CA VAL A 1089 -15.93 -12.49 -12.35
C VAL A 1089 -17.13 -12.29 -11.43
N ASP A 1090 -17.06 -12.88 -10.25
CA ASP A 1090 -18.08 -12.83 -9.21
C ASP A 1090 -17.56 -12.10 -7.98
N THR A 1091 -18.40 -11.28 -7.33
CA THR A 1091 -18.07 -10.58 -6.08
C THR A 1091 -18.82 -11.20 -4.90
N ILE A 1092 -18.11 -11.52 -3.80
CA ILE A 1092 -18.71 -12.17 -2.61
C ILE A 1092 -18.20 -11.57 -1.30
N SER A 1093 -19.10 -11.46 -0.31
CA SER A 1093 -18.76 -11.43 1.11
C SER A 1093 -19.32 -12.67 1.83
N SER A 1094 -18.44 -13.45 2.44
CA SER A 1094 -18.79 -14.61 3.28
C SER A 1094 -19.29 -14.23 4.68
N THR A 1095 -19.02 -12.98 5.10
CA THR A 1095 -19.47 -12.38 6.36
C THR A 1095 -20.90 -11.84 6.25
N LEU A 1096 -21.25 -11.23 5.11
CA LEU A 1096 -22.56 -10.61 4.88
C LEU A 1096 -23.58 -11.55 4.20
N ASP A 1097 -23.16 -12.74 3.73
CA ASP A 1097 -23.96 -13.65 2.90
C ASP A 1097 -24.47 -12.94 1.63
N ALA A 1098 -23.57 -12.22 0.95
CA ALA A 1098 -23.89 -11.28 -0.13
C ALA A 1098 -23.04 -11.50 -1.38
N ALA A 1099 -23.67 -11.50 -2.55
CA ALA A 1099 -23.07 -11.65 -3.88
C ALA A 1099 -23.03 -10.34 -4.71
N ALA A 1100 -23.17 -9.18 -4.04
CA ALA A 1100 -23.09 -7.85 -4.66
C ALA A 1100 -22.59 -6.83 -3.63
N SER A 1101 -21.64 -5.98 -4.02
CA SER A 1101 -21.07 -4.93 -3.18
C SER A 1101 -21.76 -3.58 -3.37
N PHE A 1102 -22.36 -3.30 -4.54
CA PHE A 1102 -23.03 -2.01 -4.79
C PHE A 1102 -24.08 -1.56 -3.75
N PRO A 1103 -24.83 -2.45 -3.03
CA PRO A 1103 -25.74 -2.04 -1.94
C PRO A 1103 -25.03 -1.50 -0.69
N TYR A 1104 -23.70 -1.56 -0.66
CA TYR A 1104 -22.82 -1.17 0.44
C TYR A 1104 -21.89 0.01 0.08
N ASP A 1105 -22.11 0.63 -1.09
CA ASP A 1105 -21.48 1.89 -1.54
C ASP A 1105 -22.14 3.09 -0.80
N TYR A 1106 -21.60 3.42 0.37
CA TYR A 1106 -22.18 4.41 1.29
C TYR A 1106 -21.47 5.77 1.24
N GLU A 1107 -22.22 6.83 1.55
CA GLU A 1107 -21.66 8.17 1.76
C GLU A 1107 -20.68 8.17 2.94
N GLN A 1108 -19.53 8.84 2.79
CA GLN A 1108 -18.51 8.89 3.82
C GLN A 1108 -18.96 9.72 5.03
N PHE A 1109 -18.68 9.23 6.25
CA PHE A 1109 -18.90 9.98 7.51
C PHE A 1109 -18.18 11.36 7.55
N ARG A 1110 -17.18 11.54 6.69
CA ARG A 1110 -16.44 12.78 6.47
C ARG A 1110 -16.61 13.25 5.02
N PRO A 1111 -17.72 13.95 4.69
CA PRO A 1111 -17.94 14.48 3.35
C PRO A 1111 -16.85 15.52 2.96
N GLU A 1112 -16.32 15.45 1.74
CA GLU A 1112 -15.34 16.43 1.25
C GLU A 1112 -16.05 17.77 0.91
N ASP A 1113 -15.84 18.78 1.75
CA ASP A 1113 -16.46 20.11 1.62
C ASP A 1113 -15.78 21.02 0.58
N GLY A 1114 -14.69 20.55 -0.05
CA GLY A 1114 -13.90 21.31 -1.03
C GLY A 1114 -13.02 22.42 -0.44
N SER A 1115 -12.94 22.55 0.89
CA SER A 1115 -11.97 23.41 1.58
C SER A 1115 -10.52 23.01 1.26
N GLU A 1116 -9.71 23.93 0.76
CA GLU A 1116 -8.26 23.72 0.54
C GLU A 1116 -7.48 23.48 1.86
N GLY A 1117 -8.10 23.75 3.02
CA GLY A 1117 -7.52 23.50 4.34
C GLY A 1117 -7.76 22.11 4.93
N THR A 1118 -8.52 21.24 4.25
CA THR A 1118 -8.81 19.88 4.73
C THR A 1118 -8.03 18.86 3.89
N PRO A 1119 -7.11 18.05 4.47
CA PRO A 1119 -6.25 17.13 3.70
C PRO A 1119 -7.01 16.12 2.82
N THR A 1120 -8.22 15.71 3.22
CA THR A 1120 -9.12 14.86 2.42
C THR A 1120 -9.35 15.43 1.02
N ASN A 1121 -9.64 16.74 0.93
CA ASN A 1121 -10.03 17.45 -0.29
C ASN A 1121 -8.89 17.63 -1.30
N SER A 1122 -7.67 17.22 -0.94
CA SER A 1122 -6.50 17.14 -1.82
C SER A 1122 -6.47 15.86 -2.66
N ARG A 1123 -7.33 14.86 -2.36
CA ARG A 1123 -7.44 13.60 -3.11
C ARG A 1123 -7.93 13.86 -4.54
N PRO A 1124 -7.37 13.20 -5.57
CA PRO A 1124 -7.82 13.38 -6.94
C PRO A 1124 -9.21 12.76 -7.23
N TRP A 1125 -9.76 11.93 -6.33
CA TRP A 1125 -11.07 11.29 -6.47
C TRP A 1125 -12.25 12.04 -5.81
N ARG A 1126 -12.01 13.17 -5.15
CA ARG A 1126 -12.97 14.17 -4.65
C ARG A 1126 -14.39 13.65 -4.33
N ILE A 1127 -14.56 12.99 -3.19
CA ILE A 1127 -15.85 12.48 -2.73
C ILE A 1127 -16.65 13.63 -2.08
N LEU A 1128 -17.15 14.52 -2.95
CA LEU A 1128 -17.87 15.74 -2.58
C LEU A 1128 -19.00 15.49 -1.58
N ALA A 1129 -19.30 16.51 -0.77
CA ALA A 1129 -20.40 16.58 0.19
C ALA A 1129 -21.84 16.47 -0.38
N ASP A 1130 -21.99 16.00 -1.62
CA ASP A 1130 -23.25 15.59 -2.25
C ASP A 1130 -23.41 14.04 -2.28
N GLY A 1131 -22.42 13.28 -1.77
CA GLY A 1131 -22.54 11.84 -1.46
C GLY A 1131 -22.72 10.92 -2.67
N LEU A 1132 -21.63 10.50 -3.31
CA LEU A 1132 -21.67 9.57 -4.46
C LEU A 1132 -21.98 8.11 -4.05
N GLN A 1133 -23.21 7.87 -3.60
CA GLN A 1133 -23.84 6.54 -3.69
C GLN A 1133 -24.22 6.23 -5.16
N GLU A 1134 -24.63 4.99 -5.43
CA GLU A 1134 -25.10 4.52 -6.74
C GLU A 1134 -24.03 4.60 -7.86
N ARG A 1135 -22.71 4.58 -7.53
CA ARG A 1135 -21.63 4.52 -8.54
C ARG A 1135 -21.64 3.21 -9.32
N TYR A 1136 -22.05 2.13 -8.66
CA TYR A 1136 -21.96 0.75 -9.12
C TYR A 1136 -23.32 0.09 -9.34
N THR A 1137 -23.34 -0.87 -10.23
CA THR A 1137 -24.49 -1.76 -10.49
C THR A 1137 -24.03 -3.21 -10.42
N ALA A 1138 -24.97 -4.15 -10.50
CA ALA A 1138 -24.63 -5.58 -10.57
C ALA A 1138 -23.67 -5.93 -11.73
N GLU A 1139 -23.62 -5.16 -12.83
CA GLU A 1139 -22.69 -5.38 -13.95
C GLU A 1139 -21.22 -5.03 -13.62
N ASP A 1140 -20.96 -4.40 -12.46
CA ASP A 1140 -19.62 -4.17 -11.91
C ASP A 1140 -19.22 -5.24 -10.87
N ASP A 1141 -20.19 -5.97 -10.32
CA ASP A 1141 -20.00 -7.05 -9.33
C ASP A 1141 -19.96 -8.46 -9.98
N ASP A 1142 -20.76 -8.68 -11.03
CA ASP A 1142 -21.02 -9.92 -11.78
C ASP A 1142 -20.89 -9.61 -13.29
N PHE A 1143 -19.92 -10.24 -13.97
CA PHE A 1143 -19.71 -10.10 -15.42
C PHE A 1143 -18.78 -11.16 -16.04
N ALA A 1144 -18.80 -11.28 -17.37
CA ALA A 1144 -17.86 -12.10 -18.15
C ALA A 1144 -17.12 -11.31 -19.25
N VAL A 1145 -15.89 -11.72 -19.59
CA VAL A 1145 -15.05 -11.13 -20.64
C VAL A 1145 -14.42 -12.21 -21.53
N GLU A 1146 -14.46 -12.06 -22.86
CA GLU A 1146 -13.80 -12.97 -23.82
C GLU A 1146 -12.27 -12.74 -23.86
N VAL A 1147 -11.48 -13.79 -23.69
CA VAL A 1147 -10.01 -13.77 -23.55
C VAL A 1147 -9.36 -14.98 -24.25
N SER A 1148 -8.23 -14.77 -24.94
CA SER A 1148 -7.49 -15.84 -25.64
C SER A 1148 -6.40 -16.47 -24.78
N PHE A 1149 -6.54 -17.76 -24.43
CA PHE A 1149 -5.59 -18.49 -23.58
C PHE A 1149 -4.63 -19.43 -24.34
N GLN A 1150 -3.41 -19.55 -23.82
CA GLN A 1150 -2.48 -20.63 -24.14
C GLN A 1150 -2.87 -21.89 -23.38
N TYR A 1151 -3.03 -22.99 -24.10
CA TYR A 1151 -3.35 -24.33 -23.57
C TYR A 1151 -3.21 -25.37 -24.68
N PRO A 1152 -2.92 -26.65 -24.35
CA PRO A 1152 -2.78 -27.72 -25.35
C PRO A 1152 -4.09 -27.99 -26.10
N LYS A 1153 -4.05 -27.81 -27.42
CA LYS A 1153 -5.10 -28.03 -28.43
C LYS A 1153 -4.65 -29.16 -29.38
N LEU A 1154 -5.58 -30.00 -29.82
CA LEU A 1154 -5.26 -31.20 -30.60
C LEU A 1154 -6.36 -31.53 -31.62
N VAL A 1155 -5.95 -31.96 -32.81
CA VAL A 1155 -6.79 -32.67 -33.79
C VAL A 1155 -6.03 -33.90 -34.24
N ALA A 1156 -6.43 -35.11 -33.82
CA ALA A 1156 -5.77 -36.37 -34.16
C ALA A 1156 -6.75 -37.35 -34.82
N THR A 1157 -6.57 -37.62 -36.12
CA THR A 1157 -7.51 -38.44 -36.90
C THR A 1157 -7.22 -39.93 -36.75
N GLU A 1158 -8.26 -40.74 -36.46
CA GLU A 1158 -8.20 -42.20 -36.54
C GLU A 1158 -8.70 -42.71 -37.90
N THR A 1159 -9.89 -42.27 -38.33
CA THR A 1159 -10.54 -42.76 -39.56
C THR A 1159 -11.39 -41.69 -40.23
N VAL A 1160 -11.53 -41.79 -41.55
CA VAL A 1160 -12.51 -41.04 -42.34
C VAL A 1160 -13.29 -42.04 -43.20
N LEU A 1161 -14.62 -41.99 -43.14
CA LEU A 1161 -15.52 -42.92 -43.83
C LEU A 1161 -16.47 -42.16 -44.76
N VAL A 1162 -16.85 -42.82 -45.85
CA VAL A 1162 -17.85 -42.35 -46.82
C VAL A 1162 -19.01 -43.35 -46.88
N GLU A 1163 -20.22 -42.87 -46.62
CA GLU A 1163 -21.47 -43.63 -46.78
C GLU A 1163 -22.15 -43.29 -48.12
N ARG A 1164 -22.89 -44.25 -48.69
CA ARG A 1164 -23.62 -44.12 -49.97
C ARG A 1164 -25.04 -43.63 -49.77
#